data_AF-A0A9P8JHQ6-F1
#
_entry.id   AF-A0A9P8JHQ6-F1
#
_cell.length_a   1.000
_cell.length_b   1.000
_cell.length_c   1.000
_cell.angle_alpha   90.00
_cell.angle_beta   90.00
_cell.angle_gamma   90.00
#
_symmetry.space_group_name_H-M   'P 1'
#
loop_
_entity.id
_entity.type
_entity.pdbx_description
1 polymer ?
#
loop_
_entity_poly.entity_id
_entity_poly.type
_entity_poly.pdbx_seq_one_letter_code
_entity_poly.pdbx_strand_id
1 'polypeptide(L)'
;GSTICCPAFDANLFWDVVEDLQPTWYYASPSMHSVILEEGRNRPSALENSKMRLICNAAGGLLPSLACTLRDTFKCIVLPSYGMTECMPISSPPLDYQLDRSGTSGVSVGPDMAILDGNDKKLPIHTVGRIAVRGAPVFGGYLKDNDVLDTSCFTADGWFDTGDMGYLDADGYLYVTGRSKEVINRGGELISPFEIEEAVVTAAKREGNPLFGRVSAALAFSMPHDVLQEVPGVVLVTPLGARRADIKTVQEALKDSLSQVKWPAFVVYMDDLPKNNNKVLRIKLAERLGLSEITDETPLADRHFEAACPPPNTPLSTRIGGSICSFDAAFVSRKLSAVFGTEIDIAVRKASHDGYPEAFLAPRKNSTITPVMSSYPSFDSLLRAELDGYLIPSKVHCLDVPLPRDREGSVDDAQLETLIEADSDEIAGDMTPIEAKIAEVFVRILSCAASELTPESDFFSLGGDSLRAGRLLSELRKEFKVRLPIDLLFVHSKISALAKNIDEMRGPTNEKHAAAEPEQVPVNYGCEKTYSSTNPIVLLIQLFPIGLLYPMKRALTWTCFMYMLSATRDWITATRLIGRLFNLMLALGVAKAVTLVVCPLLAICLKWVIIGTYKEGMYPMWGPYHTRWWVTDKIITILGKGFFGSSEFGTTLYYRLMGAKIGKGVKIAKRATIREYDLVTLEDGANLDQCICRGFGAEQNTSMYLGHVRVGKAASVGLASIVA
;
A
#
# COMPACT_ATOMS: atom_id res chain seq x y z
N GLY A 1 -29.34 -36.36 11.23
CA GLY A 1 -29.64 -35.07 10.60
C GLY A 1 -30.52 -35.33 9.40
N SER A 2 -31.41 -34.40 9.08
CA SER A 2 -32.15 -34.37 7.82
C SER A 2 -31.46 -33.40 6.86
N THR A 3 -31.55 -33.65 5.56
CA THR A 3 -31.17 -32.71 4.50
C THR A 3 -32.43 -32.27 3.80
N ILE A 4 -32.62 -30.96 3.68
CA ILE A 4 -33.75 -30.38 2.95
C ILE A 4 -33.25 -30.05 1.56
N CYS A 5 -33.81 -30.72 0.55
CA CYS A 5 -33.42 -30.54 -0.84
C CYS A 5 -34.47 -29.67 -1.56
N CYS A 6 -34.06 -28.50 -2.01
CA CYS A 6 -34.88 -27.62 -2.84
C CYS A 6 -34.46 -27.75 -4.31
N PRO A 7 -35.38 -27.57 -5.28
CA PRO A 7 -35.09 -27.70 -6.70
C PRO A 7 -34.13 -26.62 -7.22
N ALA A 8 -34.19 -25.41 -6.64
CA ALA A 8 -33.32 -24.29 -6.92
C ALA A 8 -33.23 -23.39 -5.69
N PHE A 9 -32.26 -22.47 -5.69
CA PHE A 9 -32.24 -21.39 -4.71
C PHE A 9 -33.27 -20.32 -5.10
N ASP A 10 -34.19 -20.06 -4.18
CA ASP A 10 -35.14 -18.96 -4.19
C ASP A 10 -35.28 -18.48 -2.74
N ALA A 11 -35.22 -17.16 -2.52
CA ALA A 11 -35.20 -16.62 -1.16
C ALA A 11 -36.56 -16.74 -0.47
N ASN A 12 -37.67 -16.68 -1.21
CA ASN A 12 -39.00 -16.90 -0.65
C ASN A 12 -39.16 -18.35 -0.21
N LEU A 13 -38.78 -19.30 -1.08
CA LEU A 13 -38.79 -20.72 -0.75
C LEU A 13 -37.87 -21.03 0.43
N PHE A 14 -36.71 -20.37 0.53
CA PHE A 14 -35.83 -20.51 1.68
C PHE A 14 -36.55 -20.17 2.99
N TRP A 15 -37.29 -19.06 3.01
CA TRP A 15 -38.02 -18.65 4.21
C TRP A 15 -39.25 -19.51 4.50
N ASP A 16 -39.96 -20.02 3.48
CA ASP A 16 -41.03 -21.01 3.66
C ASP A 16 -40.48 -22.26 4.36
N VAL A 17 -39.30 -22.73 3.91
CA VAL A 17 -38.59 -23.85 4.54
C VAL A 17 -38.15 -23.55 5.96
N VAL A 18 -37.70 -22.31 6.24
CA VAL A 18 -37.31 -21.90 7.60
C VAL A 18 -38.49 -21.98 8.56
N GLU A 19 -39.67 -21.57 8.11
CA GLU A 19 -40.91 -21.59 8.88
C GLU A 19 -41.44 -23.01 9.09
N ASP A 20 -41.54 -23.79 8.01
CA ASP A 20 -42.20 -25.10 8.03
C ASP A 20 -41.32 -26.23 8.60
N LEU A 21 -40.01 -26.19 8.32
CA LEU A 21 -39.10 -27.32 8.55
C LEU A 21 -37.98 -27.03 9.57
N GLN A 22 -37.83 -25.77 9.98
CA GLN A 22 -36.87 -25.34 11.01
C GLN A 22 -35.43 -25.87 10.82
N PRO A 23 -34.79 -25.61 9.67
CA PRO A 23 -33.40 -25.98 9.44
C PRO A 23 -32.49 -25.33 10.50
N THR A 24 -31.43 -26.04 10.87
CA THR A 24 -30.47 -25.55 11.88
C THR A 24 -29.23 -24.93 11.27
N TRP A 25 -28.91 -25.20 10.01
CA TRP A 25 -27.78 -24.56 9.33
C TRP A 25 -27.95 -24.57 7.82
N TYR A 26 -27.27 -23.64 7.14
CA TYR A 26 -27.17 -23.62 5.68
C TYR A 26 -25.78 -23.14 5.21
N TYR A 27 -25.51 -23.37 3.93
CA TYR A 27 -24.26 -23.02 3.26
C TYR A 27 -24.59 -22.21 2.00
N ALA A 28 -24.04 -21.01 1.82
CA ALA A 28 -24.37 -20.16 0.68
C ALA A 28 -23.22 -19.22 0.25
N SER A 29 -23.41 -18.54 -0.88
CA SER A 29 -22.51 -17.47 -1.34
C SER A 29 -22.85 -16.12 -0.72
N PRO A 30 -21.92 -15.14 -0.70
CA PRO A 30 -22.22 -13.78 -0.23
C PRO A 30 -23.45 -13.16 -0.90
N SER A 31 -23.62 -13.37 -2.21
CA SER A 31 -24.79 -12.92 -2.96
C SER A 31 -26.09 -13.55 -2.47
N MET A 32 -26.12 -14.86 -2.21
CA MET A 32 -27.29 -15.54 -1.67
C MET A 32 -27.61 -15.06 -0.25
N HIS A 33 -26.59 -14.86 0.60
CA HIS A 33 -26.78 -14.30 1.94
C HIS A 33 -27.47 -12.93 1.91
N SER A 34 -27.07 -12.04 1.00
CA SER A 34 -27.69 -10.73 0.86
C SER A 34 -29.18 -10.83 0.50
N VAL A 35 -29.54 -11.69 -0.47
CA VAL A 35 -30.94 -11.86 -0.89
C VAL A 35 -31.77 -12.53 0.22
N ILE A 36 -31.21 -13.48 0.97
CA ILE A 36 -31.87 -14.09 2.15
C ILE A 36 -32.18 -13.03 3.20
N LEU A 37 -31.21 -12.16 3.51
CA LEU A 37 -31.36 -11.09 4.49
C LEU A 37 -32.40 -10.05 4.05
N GLU A 38 -32.42 -9.70 2.76
CA GLU A 38 -33.37 -8.76 2.19
C GLU A 38 -34.81 -9.30 2.31
N GLU A 39 -35.07 -10.53 1.86
CA GLU A 39 -36.38 -11.16 1.98
C GLU A 39 -36.79 -11.38 3.45
N GLY A 40 -35.82 -11.67 4.31
CA GLY A 40 -36.06 -11.87 5.74
C GLY A 40 -36.65 -10.66 6.46
N ARG A 41 -36.39 -9.44 5.97
CA ARG A 41 -36.99 -8.21 6.51
C ARG A 41 -38.51 -8.19 6.36
N ASN A 42 -39.04 -8.90 5.37
CA ASN A 42 -40.48 -9.00 5.12
C ASN A 42 -41.13 -10.15 5.91
N ARG A 43 -40.36 -10.96 6.64
CA ARG A 43 -40.81 -12.18 7.33
C ARG A 43 -40.36 -12.26 8.80
N PRO A 44 -40.73 -11.27 9.65
CA PRO A 44 -40.24 -11.19 11.04
C PRO A 44 -40.65 -12.39 11.90
N SER A 45 -41.84 -12.97 11.69
CA SER A 45 -42.32 -14.15 12.43
C SER A 45 -41.47 -15.39 12.17
N ALA A 46 -41.07 -15.63 10.92
CA ALA A 46 -40.21 -16.74 10.55
C ALA A 46 -38.79 -16.55 11.12
N LEU A 47 -38.29 -15.31 11.13
CA LEU A 47 -37.00 -14.97 11.71
C LEU A 47 -36.96 -15.21 13.23
N GLU A 48 -37.98 -14.73 13.96
CA GLU A 48 -38.08 -14.92 15.42
C GLU A 48 -38.16 -16.40 15.82
N ASN A 49 -38.82 -17.22 15.01
CA ASN A 49 -38.98 -18.65 15.25
C ASN A 49 -37.82 -19.51 14.70
N SER A 50 -36.87 -18.89 14.00
CA SER A 50 -35.75 -19.58 13.37
C SER A 50 -34.92 -20.38 14.39
N LYS A 51 -34.54 -21.60 14.01
CA LYS A 51 -33.65 -22.48 14.78
C LYS A 51 -32.23 -22.52 14.24
N MET A 52 -31.88 -21.52 13.41
CA MET A 52 -30.55 -21.43 12.81
C MET A 52 -29.48 -21.30 13.90
N ARG A 53 -28.54 -22.23 13.94
CA ARG A 53 -27.39 -22.24 14.87
C ARG A 53 -26.08 -21.93 14.17
N LEU A 54 -26.02 -22.10 12.84
CA LEU A 54 -24.81 -21.99 12.05
C LEU A 54 -25.10 -21.54 10.62
N ILE A 55 -24.34 -20.57 10.14
CA ILE A 55 -24.35 -20.13 8.74
C ILE A 55 -22.92 -20.20 8.22
N CYS A 56 -22.75 -20.82 7.05
CA CYS A 56 -21.45 -21.00 6.45
C CYS A 56 -21.37 -20.34 5.08
N ASN A 57 -20.28 -19.62 4.83
CA ASN A 57 -20.03 -18.95 3.57
C ASN A 57 -19.12 -19.79 2.65
N ALA A 58 -19.36 -19.69 1.35
CA ALA A 58 -18.43 -20.14 0.32
C ALA A 58 -18.57 -19.41 -0.99
N ALA A 59 -17.86 -19.90 -2.01
CA ALA A 59 -17.92 -19.42 -3.38
C ALA A 59 -17.40 -17.99 -3.60
N GLY A 60 -17.25 -17.16 -2.57
CA GLY A 60 -16.62 -15.84 -2.62
C GLY A 60 -16.24 -15.36 -1.22
N GLY A 61 -15.47 -14.26 -1.15
CA GLY A 61 -15.11 -13.62 0.11
C GLY A 61 -16.33 -13.06 0.82
N LEU A 62 -16.51 -13.40 2.09
CA LEU A 62 -17.55 -12.83 2.94
C LEU A 62 -17.04 -11.50 3.51
N LEU A 63 -17.69 -10.41 3.12
CA LEU A 63 -17.42 -9.11 3.73
C LEU A 63 -17.72 -9.16 5.23
N PRO A 64 -16.81 -8.67 6.12
CA PRO A 64 -17.05 -8.66 7.56
C PRO A 64 -18.36 -7.97 7.95
N SER A 65 -18.70 -6.87 7.30
CA SER A 65 -19.96 -6.17 7.48
C SER A 65 -21.19 -7.04 7.20
N LEU A 66 -21.15 -7.89 6.17
CA LEU A 66 -22.20 -8.86 5.85
C LEU A 66 -22.24 -10.01 6.88
N ALA A 67 -21.07 -10.49 7.32
CA ALA A 67 -20.98 -11.51 8.36
C ALA A 67 -21.62 -11.05 9.68
N CYS A 68 -21.35 -9.81 10.09
CA CYS A 68 -21.97 -9.20 11.26
C CYS A 68 -23.49 -9.09 11.08
N THR A 69 -23.97 -8.62 9.92
CA THR A 69 -25.41 -8.56 9.65
C THR A 69 -26.07 -9.94 9.74
N LEU A 70 -25.45 -11.00 9.21
CA LEU A 70 -25.94 -12.38 9.33
C LEU A 70 -26.02 -12.83 10.79
N ARG A 71 -24.93 -12.62 11.55
CA ARG A 71 -24.87 -12.94 12.99
C ARG A 71 -25.97 -12.22 13.76
N ASP A 72 -26.14 -10.93 13.54
CA ASP A 72 -27.07 -10.11 14.30
C ASP A 72 -28.54 -10.42 13.93
N THR A 73 -28.79 -10.76 12.66
CA THR A 73 -30.12 -11.14 12.17
C THR A 73 -30.54 -12.51 12.68
N PHE A 74 -29.70 -13.54 12.50
CA PHE A 74 -30.03 -14.93 12.87
C PHE A 74 -29.59 -15.32 14.29
N LYS A 75 -28.83 -14.48 14.98
CA LYS A 75 -28.26 -14.72 16.33
C LYS A 75 -27.49 -16.04 16.42
N CYS A 76 -26.70 -16.33 15.38
CA CYS A 76 -26.00 -17.60 15.24
C CYS A 76 -24.53 -17.43 14.84
N ILE A 77 -23.77 -18.52 14.87
CA ILE A 77 -22.37 -18.54 14.44
C ILE A 77 -22.30 -18.39 12.92
N VAL A 78 -21.38 -17.56 12.43
CA VAL A 78 -21.12 -17.34 11.01
C VAL A 78 -19.68 -17.73 10.68
N LEU A 79 -19.50 -18.69 9.77
CA LEU A 79 -18.19 -19.19 9.38
C LEU A 79 -17.80 -18.70 7.97
N PRO A 80 -16.92 -17.67 7.87
CA PRO A 80 -16.26 -17.31 6.62
C PRO A 80 -15.29 -18.43 6.21
N SER A 81 -15.83 -19.47 5.58
CA SER A 81 -15.05 -20.64 5.14
C SER A 81 -14.45 -20.38 3.75
N TYR A 82 -13.32 -21.04 3.47
CA TYR A 82 -12.63 -20.99 2.19
C TYR A 82 -12.34 -22.41 1.68
N GLY A 83 -12.49 -22.55 0.37
CA GLY A 83 -12.35 -23.82 -0.32
C GLY A 83 -12.64 -23.67 -1.81
N MET A 84 -12.22 -24.67 -2.57
CA MET A 84 -12.41 -24.79 -4.02
C MET A 84 -12.65 -26.23 -4.40
N THR A 85 -13.05 -26.51 -5.64
CA THR A 85 -13.37 -27.87 -6.09
C THR A 85 -12.18 -28.82 -5.92
N GLU A 86 -10.98 -28.30 -6.12
CA GLU A 86 -9.70 -28.99 -6.03
C GLU A 86 -9.28 -29.30 -4.59
N CYS A 87 -9.87 -28.62 -3.60
CA CYS A 87 -9.65 -28.86 -2.17
C CYS A 87 -10.80 -28.26 -1.35
N MET A 88 -11.65 -29.09 -0.74
CA MET A 88 -12.77 -28.63 0.09
C MET A 88 -12.96 -29.50 1.34
N PRO A 89 -12.97 -28.92 2.55
CA PRO A 89 -12.64 -27.51 2.88
C PRO A 89 -11.11 -27.26 2.85
N ILE A 90 -10.70 -26.01 2.62
CA ILE A 90 -9.31 -25.56 2.87
C ILE A 90 -9.20 -25.02 4.29
N SER A 91 -10.00 -23.99 4.59
CA SER A 91 -9.98 -23.34 5.90
C SER A 91 -11.39 -22.93 6.35
N SER A 92 -11.59 -22.90 7.67
CA SER A 92 -12.81 -22.43 8.30
C SER A 92 -12.49 -22.04 9.75
N PRO A 93 -13.13 -21.01 10.32
CA PRO A 93 -12.94 -20.71 11.72
C PRO A 93 -13.50 -21.83 12.62
N PRO A 94 -13.03 -21.94 13.87
CA PRO A 94 -13.64 -22.80 14.87
C PRO A 94 -15.13 -22.49 15.12
N LEU A 95 -15.88 -23.46 15.65
CA LEU A 95 -17.32 -23.31 15.90
C LEU A 95 -17.66 -22.29 17.01
N ASP A 96 -16.68 -21.88 17.82
CA ASP A 96 -16.84 -20.85 18.85
C ASP A 96 -16.45 -19.44 18.36
N TYR A 97 -16.05 -19.30 17.09
CA TYR A 97 -15.66 -18.03 16.49
C TYR A 97 -16.77 -16.96 16.56
N GLN A 98 -16.42 -15.75 17.01
CA GLN A 98 -17.37 -14.67 17.30
C GLN A 98 -17.24 -13.46 16.36
N LEU A 99 -16.62 -13.65 15.18
CA LEU A 99 -16.26 -12.55 14.27
C LEU A 99 -15.29 -11.53 14.90
N ASP A 100 -14.51 -11.95 15.90
CA ASP A 100 -13.52 -11.16 16.63
C ASP A 100 -12.25 -10.88 15.81
N ARG A 101 -12.03 -11.66 14.74
CA ARG A 101 -10.95 -11.45 13.76
C ARG A 101 -11.51 -11.08 12.40
N SER A 102 -11.70 -9.79 12.14
CA SER A 102 -12.30 -9.30 10.90
C SER A 102 -11.51 -9.72 9.64
N GLY A 103 -12.21 -10.21 8.62
CA GLY A 103 -11.65 -10.49 7.29
C GLY A 103 -10.94 -11.84 7.13
N THR A 104 -10.91 -12.68 8.16
CA THR A 104 -10.28 -14.01 8.06
C THR A 104 -11.16 -15.03 7.33
N SER A 105 -10.51 -16.01 6.69
CA SER A 105 -11.11 -17.24 6.16
C SER A 105 -10.89 -18.45 7.09
N GLY A 106 -10.47 -18.21 8.33
CA GLY A 106 -10.28 -19.24 9.35
C GLY A 106 -8.91 -19.93 9.31
N VAL A 107 -8.80 -21.03 10.03
CA VAL A 107 -7.59 -21.87 10.11
C VAL A 107 -7.74 -23.09 9.19
N SER A 108 -6.64 -23.78 8.87
CA SER A 108 -6.73 -25.00 8.06
C SER A 108 -7.64 -26.06 8.71
N VAL A 109 -8.49 -26.71 7.90
CA VAL A 109 -9.42 -27.77 8.34
C VAL A 109 -9.20 -29.07 7.55
N GLY A 110 -7.95 -29.33 7.14
CA GLY A 110 -7.61 -30.55 6.42
C GLY A 110 -6.21 -30.51 5.84
N PRO A 111 -5.98 -29.73 4.78
CA PRO A 111 -4.70 -29.73 4.08
C PRO A 111 -3.61 -29.00 4.88
N ASP A 112 -2.35 -29.34 4.63
CA ASP A 112 -1.25 -28.43 4.93
C ASP A 112 -1.48 -27.14 4.13
N MET A 113 -1.34 -25.98 4.77
CA MET A 113 -1.48 -24.67 4.15
C MET A 113 -0.19 -23.87 4.31
N ALA A 114 0.24 -23.20 3.23
CA ALA A 114 1.41 -22.33 3.23
C ALA A 114 1.22 -21.15 2.29
N ILE A 115 1.94 -20.06 2.57
CA ILE A 115 2.04 -18.90 1.68
C ILE A 115 3.38 -18.98 0.97
N LEU A 116 3.38 -19.03 -0.36
CA LEU A 116 4.57 -19.20 -1.19
C LEU A 116 4.91 -17.93 -2.01
N ASP A 117 6.20 -17.70 -2.23
CA ASP A 117 6.70 -16.69 -3.18
C ASP A 117 6.66 -17.20 -4.63
N GLY A 118 7.19 -16.40 -5.57
CA GLY A 118 7.28 -16.79 -6.99
C GLY A 118 8.28 -17.91 -7.30
N ASN A 119 9.09 -18.34 -6.34
CA ASN A 119 10.07 -19.43 -6.46
C ASN A 119 9.68 -20.64 -5.58
N ASP A 120 8.39 -20.79 -5.26
CA ASP A 120 7.82 -21.86 -4.41
C ASP A 120 8.41 -21.94 -2.99
N LYS A 121 8.97 -20.85 -2.47
CA LYS A 121 9.48 -20.80 -1.09
C LYS A 121 8.45 -20.22 -0.14
N LYS A 122 8.34 -20.83 1.06
CA LYS A 122 7.47 -20.35 2.13
C LYS A 122 7.86 -18.94 2.57
N LEU A 123 6.89 -18.04 2.58
CA LEU A 123 7.00 -16.68 3.09
C LEU A 123 6.76 -16.63 4.62
N PRO A 124 7.30 -15.61 5.31
CA PRO A 124 6.97 -15.34 6.70
C PRO A 124 5.47 -15.04 6.91
N ILE A 125 5.00 -15.21 8.14
CA ILE A 125 3.66 -14.74 8.56
C ILE A 125 3.50 -13.23 8.28
N HIS A 126 2.27 -12.79 8.05
CA HIS A 126 1.91 -11.42 7.65
C HIS A 126 2.52 -10.93 6.32
N THR A 127 3.12 -11.83 5.54
CA THR A 127 3.60 -11.50 4.18
C THR A 127 2.62 -12.04 3.16
N VAL A 128 2.15 -11.20 2.24
CA VAL A 128 1.25 -11.59 1.16
C VAL A 128 2.00 -12.43 0.13
N GLY A 129 1.43 -13.57 -0.25
CA GLY A 129 1.93 -14.44 -1.31
C GLY A 129 0.86 -15.40 -1.81
N ARG A 130 1.26 -16.38 -2.62
CA ARG A 130 0.34 -17.36 -3.20
C ARG A 130 -0.10 -18.36 -2.14
N ILE A 131 -1.40 -18.57 -2.00
CA ILE A 131 -1.96 -19.57 -1.10
C ILE A 131 -1.77 -20.94 -1.75
N ALA A 132 -0.99 -21.80 -1.09
CA ALA A 132 -0.73 -23.14 -1.56
C ALA A 132 -1.16 -24.18 -0.53
N VAL A 133 -1.74 -25.28 -1.00
CA VAL A 133 -2.27 -26.35 -0.17
C VAL A 133 -1.70 -27.71 -0.58
N ARG A 134 -1.57 -28.62 0.39
CA ARG A 134 -1.05 -29.97 0.14
C ARG A 134 -1.65 -30.99 1.09
N GLY A 135 -1.78 -32.23 0.64
CA GLY A 135 -2.32 -33.33 1.46
C GLY A 135 -3.84 -33.38 1.44
N ALA A 136 -4.43 -34.38 2.08
CA ALA A 136 -5.88 -34.57 2.04
C ALA A 136 -6.61 -33.34 2.62
N PRO A 137 -7.67 -32.81 1.97
CA PRO A 137 -8.43 -33.40 0.86
C PRO A 137 -8.08 -32.86 -0.54
N VAL A 138 -6.86 -32.32 -0.76
CA VAL A 138 -6.43 -31.86 -2.09
C VAL A 138 -6.54 -33.01 -3.11
N PHE A 139 -7.17 -32.74 -4.25
CA PHE A 139 -7.32 -33.68 -5.36
C PHE A 139 -5.99 -34.20 -5.93
N GLY A 140 -6.03 -35.24 -6.75
CA GLY A 140 -4.84 -35.87 -7.34
C GLY A 140 -4.33 -35.25 -8.65
N GLY A 141 -5.02 -34.25 -9.20
CA GLY A 141 -4.76 -33.66 -10.52
C GLY A 141 -6.00 -33.60 -11.41
N TYR A 142 -5.90 -32.90 -12.55
CA TYR A 142 -7.01 -32.74 -13.48
C TYR A 142 -7.11 -33.92 -14.44
N LEU A 143 -8.30 -34.48 -14.63
CA LEU A 143 -8.52 -35.58 -15.57
C LEU A 143 -8.41 -35.07 -17.02
N LYS A 144 -7.51 -35.66 -17.82
CA LYS A 144 -7.40 -35.45 -19.27
C LYS A 144 -8.10 -36.56 -20.05
N ASP A 145 -8.33 -36.30 -21.34
CA ASP A 145 -8.74 -37.32 -22.30
C ASP A 145 -7.77 -38.52 -22.22
N ASN A 146 -8.32 -39.73 -22.08
CA ASN A 146 -7.63 -41.01 -21.81
C ASN A 146 -7.39 -41.38 -20.33
N ASP A 147 -8.15 -40.83 -19.38
CA ASP A 147 -8.07 -41.18 -17.93
C ASP A 147 -6.71 -40.91 -17.27
N VAL A 148 -5.91 -40.02 -17.85
CA VAL A 148 -4.62 -39.60 -17.29
C VAL A 148 -4.80 -38.36 -16.43
N LEU A 149 -4.24 -38.36 -15.22
CA LEU A 149 -4.23 -37.19 -14.34
C LEU A 149 -3.09 -36.24 -14.71
N ASP A 150 -3.44 -34.99 -14.96
CA ASP A 150 -2.51 -33.87 -15.10
C ASP A 150 -2.14 -33.30 -13.74
N THR A 151 -0.90 -33.55 -13.32
CA THR A 151 -0.33 -33.06 -12.08
C THR A 151 0.56 -31.81 -12.27
N SER A 152 0.53 -31.17 -13.45
CA SER A 152 1.36 -29.98 -13.73
C SER A 152 1.02 -28.77 -12.86
N CYS A 153 -0.16 -28.76 -12.24
CA CYS A 153 -0.58 -27.75 -11.28
C CYS A 153 0.08 -27.88 -9.90
N PHE A 154 0.83 -28.95 -9.64
CA PHE A 154 1.57 -29.14 -8.39
C PHE A 154 3.04 -28.74 -8.56
N THR A 155 3.61 -28.14 -7.52
CA THR A 155 5.05 -27.92 -7.42
C THR A 155 5.80 -29.25 -7.21
N ALA A 156 7.12 -29.23 -7.34
CA ALA A 156 7.97 -30.41 -7.09
C ALA A 156 7.80 -30.99 -5.67
N ASP A 157 7.45 -30.15 -4.69
CA ASP A 157 7.20 -30.54 -3.30
C ASP A 157 5.74 -30.94 -3.01
N GLY A 158 4.91 -31.02 -4.07
CA GLY A 158 3.52 -31.46 -4.02
C GLY A 158 2.51 -30.37 -3.59
N TRP A 159 2.90 -29.10 -3.62
CA TRP A 159 1.98 -28.00 -3.31
C TRP A 159 1.10 -27.68 -4.50
N PHE A 160 -0.21 -27.61 -4.29
CA PHE A 160 -1.15 -27.08 -5.25
C PHE A 160 -1.30 -25.57 -5.05
N ASP A 161 -1.03 -24.79 -6.08
CA ASP A 161 -1.28 -23.35 -6.11
C ASP A 161 -2.77 -23.10 -6.37
N THR A 162 -3.45 -22.50 -5.40
CA THR A 162 -4.88 -22.19 -5.50
C THR A 162 -5.18 -21.09 -6.53
N GLY A 163 -4.17 -20.30 -6.91
CA GLY A 163 -4.34 -19.08 -7.72
C GLY A 163 -4.90 -17.90 -6.93
N ASP A 164 -5.12 -18.06 -5.62
CA ASP A 164 -5.49 -17.01 -4.68
C ASP A 164 -4.25 -16.51 -3.91
N MET A 165 -4.30 -15.25 -3.50
CA MET A 165 -3.27 -14.56 -2.73
C MET A 165 -3.76 -14.31 -1.32
N GLY A 166 -2.84 -14.37 -0.35
CA GLY A 166 -3.17 -14.10 1.03
C GLY A 166 -1.96 -14.15 1.96
N TYR A 167 -2.21 -14.02 3.25
CA TYR A 167 -1.22 -14.19 4.29
C TYR A 167 -1.79 -14.98 5.48
N LEU A 168 -0.89 -15.52 6.31
CA LEU A 168 -1.23 -16.14 7.59
C LEU A 168 -0.84 -15.21 8.74
N ASP A 169 -1.67 -15.13 9.77
CA ASP A 169 -1.28 -14.48 11.02
C ASP A 169 -0.47 -15.42 11.94
N ALA A 170 -0.10 -14.92 13.12
CA ALA A 170 0.67 -15.68 14.11
C ALA A 170 -0.07 -16.91 14.67
N ASP A 171 -1.40 -16.92 14.62
CA ASP A 171 -2.26 -18.00 15.13
C ASP A 171 -2.69 -18.97 14.02
N GLY A 172 -2.21 -18.76 12.78
CA GLY A 172 -2.47 -19.62 11.63
C GLY A 172 -3.79 -19.33 10.90
N TYR A 173 -4.43 -18.20 11.17
CA TYR A 173 -5.62 -17.76 10.44
C TYR A 173 -5.22 -17.22 9.07
N LEU A 174 -5.97 -17.63 8.04
CA LEU A 174 -5.80 -17.21 6.67
C LEU A 174 -6.56 -15.91 6.39
N TYR A 175 -5.92 -14.99 5.69
CA TYR A 175 -6.52 -13.77 5.18
C TYR A 175 -6.32 -13.73 3.67
N VAL A 176 -7.42 -13.93 2.93
CA VAL A 176 -7.41 -13.93 1.45
C VAL A 176 -7.46 -12.48 0.96
N THR A 177 -6.44 -12.04 0.24
CA THR A 177 -6.30 -10.67 -0.27
C THR A 177 -6.82 -10.50 -1.69
N GLY A 178 -7.18 -11.60 -2.37
CA GLY A 178 -7.72 -11.59 -3.73
C GLY A 178 -7.13 -12.70 -4.58
N ARG A 179 -7.43 -12.70 -5.87
CA ARG A 179 -6.78 -13.60 -6.84
C ARG A 179 -5.47 -13.04 -7.33
N SER A 180 -4.52 -13.90 -7.70
CA SER A 180 -3.23 -13.48 -8.25
C SER A 180 -3.35 -12.57 -9.48
N LYS A 181 -4.48 -12.63 -10.20
CA LYS A 181 -4.80 -11.79 -11.37
C LYS A 181 -5.72 -10.59 -11.08
N GLU A 182 -6.13 -10.41 -9.82
CA GLU A 182 -7.09 -9.37 -9.40
C GLU A 182 -6.53 -8.43 -8.33
N VAL A 183 -5.40 -8.76 -7.69
CA VAL A 183 -4.70 -7.85 -6.78
C VAL A 183 -4.21 -6.64 -7.58
N ILE A 184 -4.42 -5.45 -7.03
CA ILE A 184 -4.05 -4.19 -7.67
C ILE A 184 -2.59 -3.90 -7.30
N ASN A 185 -1.73 -3.70 -8.29
CA ASN A 185 -0.32 -3.38 -8.08
C ASN A 185 -0.05 -1.90 -8.34
N ARG A 186 -0.07 -1.09 -7.29
CA ARG A 186 0.17 0.35 -7.37
C ARG A 186 1.63 0.66 -7.08
N GLY A 187 2.43 0.87 -8.13
CA GLY A 187 3.84 1.25 -8.00
C GLY A 187 4.70 0.24 -7.24
N GLY A 188 4.34 -1.06 -7.26
CA GLY A 188 5.01 -2.12 -6.51
C GLY A 188 4.36 -2.50 -5.19
N GLU A 189 3.34 -1.76 -4.73
CA GLU A 189 2.55 -2.09 -3.54
C GLU A 189 1.30 -2.90 -3.94
N LEU A 190 1.13 -4.06 -3.30
CA LEU A 190 -0.01 -4.96 -3.54
C LEU A 190 -1.19 -4.56 -2.66
N ILE A 191 -2.28 -4.15 -3.30
CA ILE A 191 -3.51 -3.68 -2.64
C ILE A 191 -4.63 -4.70 -2.85
N SER A 192 -5.30 -5.05 -1.75
CA SER A 192 -6.46 -5.93 -1.75
C SER A 192 -7.72 -5.17 -2.20
N PRO A 193 -8.40 -5.59 -3.29
CA PRO A 193 -9.67 -4.98 -3.68
C PRO A 193 -10.75 -5.14 -2.60
N PHE A 194 -10.76 -6.27 -1.88
CA PHE A 194 -11.74 -6.55 -0.83
C PHE A 194 -11.65 -5.57 0.34
N GLU A 195 -10.45 -5.10 0.66
CA GLU A 195 -10.25 -4.12 1.73
C GLU A 195 -10.93 -2.79 1.38
N ILE A 196 -10.86 -2.38 0.11
CA ILE A 196 -11.50 -1.18 -0.41
C ILE A 196 -13.02 -1.35 -0.43
N GLU A 197 -13.50 -2.50 -0.91
CA GLU A 197 -14.94 -2.82 -0.93
C GLU A 197 -15.55 -2.79 0.46
N GLU A 198 -14.90 -3.41 1.45
CA GLU A 198 -15.38 -3.42 2.83
C GLU A 198 -15.41 -2.02 3.44
N ALA A 199 -14.38 -1.22 3.20
CA ALA A 199 -14.31 0.14 3.71
C ALA A 199 -15.44 1.01 3.13
N VAL A 200 -15.71 0.91 1.82
CA VAL A 200 -16.81 1.62 1.15
C VAL A 200 -18.18 1.18 1.69
N VAL A 201 -18.42 -0.13 1.77
CA VAL A 201 -19.71 -0.66 2.26
C VAL A 201 -19.92 -0.32 3.74
N THR A 202 -18.87 -0.34 4.54
CA THR A 202 -18.93 0.04 5.96
C THR A 202 -19.23 1.53 6.12
N ALA A 203 -18.55 2.38 5.35
CA ALA A 203 -18.81 3.81 5.32
C ALA A 203 -20.26 4.11 4.91
N ALA A 204 -20.79 3.40 3.91
CA ALA A 204 -22.16 3.58 3.43
C ALA A 204 -23.26 3.16 4.43
N LYS A 205 -22.93 2.35 5.44
CA LYS A 205 -23.85 1.90 6.50
C LYS A 205 -23.76 2.74 7.77
N ARG A 206 -22.72 3.56 7.94
CA ARG A 206 -22.47 4.32 9.17
C ARG A 206 -23.20 5.66 9.13
N GLU A 207 -24.13 5.88 10.07
CA GLU A 207 -24.80 7.18 10.22
C GLU A 207 -23.79 8.32 10.42
N GLY A 208 -24.03 9.44 9.74
CA GLY A 208 -23.14 10.61 9.75
C GLY A 208 -21.93 10.52 8.81
N ASN A 209 -21.69 9.39 8.13
CA ASN A 209 -20.65 9.31 7.10
C ASN A 209 -21.17 9.88 5.75
N PRO A 210 -20.33 10.53 4.92
CA PRO A 210 -20.75 11.11 3.64
C PRO A 210 -21.32 10.10 2.61
N LEU A 211 -21.02 8.81 2.75
CA LEU A 211 -21.56 7.74 1.90
C LEU A 211 -22.85 7.12 2.43
N PHE A 212 -23.33 7.54 3.61
CA PHE A 212 -24.48 6.91 4.25
C PHE A 212 -25.72 6.89 3.34
N GLY A 213 -26.25 5.70 3.09
CA GLY A 213 -27.43 5.49 2.24
C GLY A 213 -27.23 5.77 0.75
N ARG A 214 -26.01 6.05 0.29
CA ARG A 214 -25.70 6.37 -1.12
C ARG A 214 -25.09 5.22 -1.91
N VAL A 215 -24.62 4.18 -1.24
CA VAL A 215 -24.01 3.00 -1.87
C VAL A 215 -24.62 1.73 -1.28
N SER A 216 -25.19 0.86 -2.12
CA SER A 216 -25.70 -0.45 -1.70
C SER A 216 -24.67 -1.57 -1.86
N ALA A 217 -23.82 -1.47 -2.88
CA ALA A 217 -22.76 -2.43 -3.16
C ALA A 217 -21.57 -1.74 -3.83
N ALA A 218 -20.38 -2.31 -3.62
CA ALA A 218 -19.15 -1.82 -4.23
C ALA A 218 -18.31 -2.97 -4.79
N LEU A 219 -17.55 -2.70 -5.85
CA LEU A 219 -16.58 -3.64 -6.43
C LEU A 219 -15.31 -2.89 -6.81
N ALA A 220 -14.19 -3.20 -6.15
CA ALA A 220 -12.90 -2.61 -6.49
C ALA A 220 -12.23 -3.39 -7.63
N PHE A 221 -11.51 -2.68 -8.49
CA PHE A 221 -10.83 -3.24 -9.65
C PHE A 221 -9.53 -2.50 -9.96
N SER A 222 -8.67 -3.11 -10.77
CA SER A 222 -7.44 -2.48 -11.25
C SER A 222 -7.73 -1.51 -12.40
N MET A 223 -7.35 -0.26 -12.24
CA MET A 223 -7.43 0.80 -13.24
C MET A 223 -6.02 1.14 -13.75
N PRO A 224 -5.73 1.09 -15.07
CA PRO A 224 -4.40 1.40 -15.60
C PRO A 224 -3.97 2.85 -15.35
N HIS A 225 -2.70 3.03 -15.00
CA HIS A 225 -2.08 4.34 -14.74
C HIS A 225 -0.67 4.42 -15.34
N ASP A 226 -0.35 5.53 -15.99
CA ASP A 226 0.89 5.74 -16.74
C ASP A 226 2.20 5.59 -15.92
N VAL A 227 2.24 6.18 -14.72
CA VAL A 227 3.39 6.16 -13.81
C VAL A 227 3.31 5.01 -12.80
N LEU A 228 2.12 4.81 -12.22
CA LEU A 228 1.92 3.86 -11.12
C LEU A 228 1.60 2.43 -11.58
N GLN A 229 1.56 2.19 -12.89
CA GLN A 229 1.08 0.97 -13.55
C GLN A 229 -0.42 0.74 -13.36
N GLU A 230 -0.86 0.64 -12.11
CA GLU A 230 -2.25 0.45 -11.74
C GLU A 230 -2.61 1.29 -10.51
N VAL A 231 -3.87 1.71 -10.43
CA VAL A 231 -4.45 2.34 -9.25
C VAL A 231 -5.82 1.73 -8.94
N PRO A 232 -6.33 1.85 -7.72
CA PRO A 232 -7.66 1.32 -7.41
C PRO A 232 -8.77 2.09 -8.12
N GLY A 233 -9.58 1.39 -8.91
CA GLY A 233 -10.90 1.83 -9.34
C GLY A 233 -12.00 1.19 -8.49
N VAL A 234 -13.16 1.85 -8.37
CA VAL A 234 -14.31 1.29 -7.66
C VAL A 234 -15.59 1.43 -8.48
N VAL A 235 -16.34 0.34 -8.59
CA VAL A 235 -17.73 0.36 -9.04
C VAL A 235 -18.62 0.64 -7.85
N LEU A 236 -19.55 1.58 -7.98
CA LEU A 236 -20.56 1.91 -6.96
C LEU A 236 -21.96 1.63 -7.51
N VAL A 237 -22.73 0.84 -6.75
CA VAL A 237 -24.17 0.67 -6.99
C VAL A 237 -24.92 1.66 -6.12
N THR A 238 -25.65 2.56 -6.76
CA THR A 238 -26.41 3.63 -6.09
C THR A 238 -27.85 3.14 -5.83
N PRO A 239 -28.35 3.16 -4.59
CA PRO A 239 -29.74 2.83 -4.30
C PRO A 239 -30.73 3.70 -5.09
N LEU A 240 -31.89 3.14 -5.42
CA LEU A 240 -32.94 3.87 -6.14
C LEU A 240 -33.33 5.15 -5.39
N GLY A 241 -33.23 6.30 -6.05
CA GLY A 241 -33.57 7.61 -5.47
C GLY A 241 -32.45 8.28 -4.68
N ALA A 242 -31.32 7.61 -4.43
CA ALA A 242 -30.13 8.23 -3.84
C ALA A 242 -29.29 8.97 -4.91
N ARG A 243 -28.50 9.95 -4.46
CA ARG A 243 -27.55 10.68 -5.31
C ARG A 243 -26.21 9.94 -5.38
N ARG A 244 -25.62 9.89 -6.57
CA ARG A 244 -24.31 9.27 -6.81
C ARG A 244 -23.23 10.05 -6.04
N ALA A 245 -22.36 9.35 -5.30
CA ALA A 245 -21.23 9.97 -4.61
C ALA A 245 -20.04 10.12 -5.57
N ASP A 246 -19.40 11.29 -5.59
CA ASP A 246 -18.20 11.52 -6.37
C ASP A 246 -16.95 10.95 -5.69
N ILE A 247 -15.85 10.96 -6.44
CA ILE A 247 -14.56 10.48 -5.97
C ILE A 247 -14.07 11.22 -4.71
N LYS A 248 -14.29 12.54 -4.58
CA LYS A 248 -13.87 13.29 -3.39
C LYS A 248 -14.65 12.83 -2.16
N THR A 249 -15.98 12.68 -2.28
CA THR A 249 -16.82 12.16 -1.18
C THR A 249 -16.42 10.73 -0.79
N VAL A 250 -16.10 9.87 -1.77
CA VAL A 250 -15.61 8.51 -1.50
C VAL A 250 -14.29 8.56 -0.73
N GLN A 251 -13.31 9.34 -1.18
CA GLN A 251 -12.01 9.45 -0.52
C GLN A 251 -12.12 10.03 0.90
N GLU A 252 -12.93 11.08 1.09
CA GLU A 252 -13.23 11.67 2.39
C GLU A 252 -13.83 10.62 3.35
N ALA A 253 -14.81 9.84 2.88
CA ALA A 253 -15.47 8.82 3.66
C ALA A 253 -14.54 7.67 4.09
N LEU A 254 -13.47 7.41 3.32
CA LEU A 254 -12.52 6.33 3.55
C LEU A 254 -11.28 6.74 4.36
N LYS A 255 -11.07 8.05 4.58
CA LYS A 255 -9.84 8.62 5.16
C LYS A 255 -9.42 7.99 6.49
N ASP A 256 -10.38 7.70 7.36
CA ASP A 256 -10.12 7.12 8.68
C ASP A 256 -9.92 5.59 8.66
N SER A 257 -10.29 4.94 7.57
CA SER A 257 -10.35 3.47 7.45
C SER A 257 -9.24 2.87 6.59
N LEU A 258 -8.71 3.63 5.63
CA LEU A 258 -7.72 3.17 4.67
C LEU A 258 -6.57 4.16 4.55
N SER A 259 -5.35 3.64 4.37
CA SER A 259 -4.23 4.46 3.96
C SER A 259 -4.45 5.02 2.55
N GLN A 260 -3.93 6.22 2.30
CA GLN A 260 -4.14 6.97 1.05
C GLN A 260 -3.80 6.19 -0.22
N VAL A 261 -2.78 5.34 -0.17
CA VAL A 261 -2.35 4.49 -1.29
C VAL A 261 -3.49 3.56 -1.79
N LYS A 262 -4.44 3.22 -0.91
CA LYS A 262 -5.57 2.34 -1.20
C LYS A 262 -6.84 3.10 -1.59
N TRP A 263 -6.82 4.42 -1.61
CA TRP A 263 -8.00 5.20 -1.97
C TRP A 263 -8.34 5.03 -3.46
N PRO A 264 -9.63 4.90 -3.81
CA PRO A 264 -10.06 4.85 -5.20
C PRO A 264 -9.65 6.12 -5.96
N ALA A 265 -9.05 5.92 -7.12
CA ALA A 265 -8.64 6.96 -8.07
C ALA A 265 -9.61 7.09 -9.27
N PHE A 266 -10.59 6.18 -9.40
CA PHE A 266 -11.59 6.18 -10.48
C PHE A 266 -12.90 5.57 -10.01
N VAL A 267 -14.05 6.12 -10.42
CA VAL A 267 -15.38 5.66 -10.01
C VAL A 267 -16.21 5.25 -11.22
N VAL A 268 -16.85 4.08 -11.15
CA VAL A 268 -17.80 3.60 -12.15
C VAL A 268 -19.17 3.40 -11.50
N TYR A 269 -20.21 4.03 -12.02
CA TYR A 269 -21.59 3.81 -11.57
C TYR A 269 -22.25 2.71 -12.38
N MET A 270 -22.87 1.74 -11.69
CA MET A 270 -23.63 0.65 -12.29
C MET A 270 -24.94 0.39 -11.53
N ASP A 271 -25.89 -0.25 -12.20
CA ASP A 271 -27.18 -0.65 -11.60
C ASP A 271 -27.06 -1.90 -10.70
N ASP A 272 -26.07 -2.75 -10.93
CA ASP A 272 -25.69 -3.91 -10.12
C ASP A 272 -24.21 -4.26 -10.38
N LEU A 273 -23.66 -5.21 -9.63
CA LEU A 273 -22.30 -5.70 -9.83
C LEU A 273 -22.25 -6.82 -10.89
N PRO A 274 -21.26 -6.83 -11.81
CA PRO A 274 -21.05 -7.92 -12.76
C PRO A 274 -20.87 -9.27 -12.04
N LYS A 275 -21.63 -10.29 -12.45
CA LYS A 275 -21.64 -11.62 -11.80
C LYS A 275 -21.44 -12.78 -12.79
N ASN A 276 -20.79 -13.84 -12.33
CA ASN A 276 -20.71 -15.14 -12.99
C ASN A 276 -20.97 -16.25 -11.96
N ASN A 277 -21.98 -17.09 -12.19
CA ASN A 277 -22.49 -18.10 -11.25
C ASN A 277 -22.70 -17.52 -9.84
N ASN A 278 -23.38 -16.36 -9.76
CA ASN A 278 -23.62 -15.58 -8.53
C ASN A 278 -22.36 -15.05 -7.81
N LYS A 279 -21.17 -15.21 -8.39
CA LYS A 279 -19.92 -14.62 -7.87
C LYS A 279 -19.64 -13.31 -8.58
N VAL A 280 -19.20 -12.31 -7.83
CA VAL A 280 -18.80 -11.02 -8.40
C VAL A 280 -17.57 -11.24 -9.31
N LEU A 281 -17.57 -10.59 -10.48
CA LEU A 281 -16.55 -10.77 -11.51
C LEU A 281 -15.85 -9.44 -11.83
N ARG A 282 -14.61 -9.28 -11.35
CA ARG A 282 -13.78 -8.07 -11.57
C ARG A 282 -12.66 -8.23 -12.61
N ILE A 283 -12.37 -9.46 -13.05
CA ILE A 283 -11.26 -9.73 -13.98
C ILE A 283 -11.45 -8.90 -15.25
N LYS A 284 -10.39 -8.14 -15.61
CA LYS A 284 -10.32 -7.31 -16.82
C LYS A 284 -11.46 -6.29 -16.94
N LEU A 285 -12.01 -5.81 -15.82
CA LEU A 285 -13.15 -4.91 -15.83
C LEU A 285 -12.86 -3.59 -16.58
N ALA A 286 -11.69 -2.98 -16.35
CA ALA A 286 -11.26 -1.78 -17.08
C ALA A 286 -11.19 -2.00 -18.60
N GLU A 287 -10.59 -3.11 -19.05
CA GLU A 287 -10.54 -3.46 -20.47
C GLU A 287 -11.94 -3.67 -21.08
N ARG A 288 -12.83 -4.35 -20.34
CA ARG A 288 -14.20 -4.64 -20.79
C ARG A 288 -15.05 -3.38 -20.90
N LEU A 289 -14.86 -2.42 -19.99
CA LEU A 289 -15.48 -1.09 -20.03
C LEU A 289 -14.84 -0.17 -21.08
N GLY A 290 -13.70 -0.55 -21.65
CA GLY A 290 -12.97 0.28 -22.61
C GLY A 290 -12.38 1.54 -21.97
N LEU A 291 -12.05 1.48 -20.69
CA LEU A 291 -11.44 2.62 -19.97
C LEU A 291 -10.02 2.85 -20.49
N SER A 292 -9.69 4.12 -20.75
CA SER A 292 -8.34 4.54 -21.10
C SER A 292 -7.44 4.59 -19.86
N GLU A 293 -6.14 4.48 -20.07
CA GLU A 293 -5.14 4.76 -19.04
C GLU A 293 -5.33 6.20 -18.52
N ILE A 294 -5.33 6.36 -17.20
CA ILE A 294 -5.40 7.67 -16.55
C ILE A 294 -4.00 8.15 -16.17
N THR A 295 -3.86 9.46 -16.16
CA THR A 295 -2.63 10.13 -15.73
C THR A 295 -2.91 11.02 -14.53
N ASP A 296 -1.82 11.48 -13.94
CA ASP A 296 -1.80 12.44 -12.86
C ASP A 296 -2.47 13.79 -13.24
N GLU A 297 -2.58 14.12 -14.53
CA GLU A 297 -3.22 15.32 -15.08
C GLU A 297 -4.70 15.10 -15.46
N THR A 298 -5.20 13.87 -15.40
CA THR A 298 -6.61 13.60 -15.73
C THR A 298 -7.51 14.31 -14.72
N PRO A 299 -8.38 15.26 -15.14
CA PRO A 299 -9.23 16.03 -14.23
C PRO A 299 -10.12 15.13 -13.39
N LEU A 300 -10.32 15.45 -12.12
CA LEU A 300 -11.09 14.62 -11.19
C LEU A 300 -12.54 14.39 -11.67
N ALA A 301 -13.16 15.37 -12.32
CA ALA A 301 -14.50 15.20 -12.89
C ALA A 301 -14.55 14.13 -14.00
N ASP A 302 -13.49 14.00 -14.79
CA ASP A 302 -13.40 13.05 -15.91
C ASP A 302 -13.05 11.62 -15.42
N ARG A 303 -12.90 11.42 -14.09
CA ARG A 303 -12.66 10.10 -13.45
C ARG A 303 -13.94 9.40 -13.01
N HIS A 304 -15.09 9.83 -13.55
CA HIS A 304 -16.40 9.25 -13.31
C HIS A 304 -16.95 8.65 -14.59
N PHE A 305 -17.35 7.38 -14.52
CA PHE A 305 -17.87 6.64 -15.65
C PHE A 305 -19.21 6.02 -15.28
N GLU A 306 -20.12 5.89 -16.24
CA GLU A 306 -21.38 5.18 -16.06
C GLU A 306 -21.48 4.03 -17.05
N ALA A 307 -21.97 2.88 -16.58
CA ALA A 307 -22.10 1.69 -17.38
C ALA A 307 -23.30 0.86 -16.92
N ALA A 308 -23.95 0.17 -17.87
CA ALA A 308 -24.98 -0.79 -17.54
C ALA A 308 -24.34 -2.09 -17.04
N CYS A 309 -24.86 -2.65 -15.94
CA CYS A 309 -24.38 -3.96 -15.47
C CYS A 309 -24.68 -5.03 -16.53
N PRO A 310 -23.69 -5.81 -16.99
CA PRO A 310 -23.94 -6.87 -17.95
C PRO A 310 -24.80 -7.98 -17.31
N PRO A 311 -25.60 -8.73 -18.10
CA PRO A 311 -26.34 -9.88 -17.61
C PRO A 311 -25.41 -10.90 -16.91
N PRO A 312 -25.92 -11.66 -15.91
CA PRO A 312 -25.13 -12.70 -15.27
C PRO A 312 -24.54 -13.70 -16.29
N ASN A 313 -23.31 -14.15 -16.04
CA ASN A 313 -22.57 -15.11 -16.88
C ASN A 313 -22.14 -14.56 -18.26
N THR A 314 -22.13 -13.24 -18.44
CA THR A 314 -21.58 -12.61 -19.67
C THR A 314 -20.09 -12.97 -19.85
N PRO A 315 -19.66 -13.45 -21.04
CA PRO A 315 -18.27 -13.80 -21.32
C PRO A 315 -17.28 -12.64 -21.11
N LEU A 316 -16.05 -12.97 -20.72
CA LEU A 316 -14.97 -11.97 -20.50
C LEU A 316 -14.56 -11.24 -21.79
N SER A 317 -14.82 -11.80 -22.96
CA SER A 317 -14.54 -11.17 -24.26
C SER A 317 -15.56 -10.11 -24.65
N THR A 318 -16.71 -10.05 -23.97
CA THR A 318 -17.77 -9.08 -24.27
C THR A 318 -17.47 -7.74 -23.61
N ARG A 319 -17.46 -6.68 -24.43
CA ARG A 319 -17.38 -5.29 -23.94
C ARG A 319 -18.66 -4.89 -23.22
N ILE A 320 -18.51 -4.10 -22.18
CA ILE A 320 -19.60 -3.49 -21.42
C ILE A 320 -19.74 -2.06 -21.93
N GLY A 321 -20.93 -1.70 -22.40
CA GLY A 321 -21.21 -0.34 -22.86
C GLY A 321 -21.25 0.64 -21.69
N GLY A 322 -20.62 1.79 -21.87
CA GLY A 322 -20.66 2.90 -20.93
C GLY A 322 -20.00 4.15 -21.50
N SER A 323 -20.03 5.22 -20.72
CA SER A 323 -19.46 6.53 -21.08
C SER A 323 -18.96 7.27 -19.85
N ILE A 324 -18.02 8.19 -20.07
CA ILE A 324 -17.64 9.17 -19.04
C ILE A 324 -18.89 9.99 -18.70
N CYS A 325 -19.14 10.22 -17.40
CA CYS A 325 -20.27 11.02 -16.96
C CYS A 325 -20.16 12.43 -17.52
N SER A 326 -21.19 12.88 -18.25
CA SER A 326 -21.19 14.19 -18.88
C SER A 326 -21.64 15.29 -17.92
N PHE A 327 -21.07 16.47 -18.10
CA PHE A 327 -21.46 17.68 -17.40
C PHE A 327 -22.37 18.54 -18.31
N ASP A 328 -23.59 18.81 -17.85
CA ASP A 328 -24.52 19.76 -18.48
C ASP A 328 -24.69 20.99 -17.58
N ALA A 329 -24.04 22.09 -17.95
CA ALA A 329 -24.10 23.36 -17.24
C ALA A 329 -25.54 23.89 -17.10
N ALA A 330 -26.41 23.68 -18.10
CA ALA A 330 -27.79 24.14 -18.06
C ALA A 330 -28.62 23.33 -17.06
N PHE A 331 -28.36 22.02 -16.95
CA PHE A 331 -28.98 21.18 -15.93
C PHE A 331 -28.60 21.62 -14.51
N VAL A 332 -27.31 21.84 -14.27
CA VAL A 332 -26.80 22.29 -12.96
C VAL A 332 -27.36 23.68 -12.63
N SER A 333 -27.31 24.64 -13.55
CA SER A 333 -27.88 25.99 -13.35
C SER A 333 -29.37 25.95 -13.01
N ARG A 334 -30.18 25.12 -13.69
CA ARG A 334 -31.61 24.95 -13.36
C ARG A 334 -31.82 24.40 -11.95
N LYS A 335 -31.02 23.42 -11.54
CA LYS A 335 -31.10 22.81 -10.20
C LYS A 335 -30.69 23.79 -9.11
N LEU A 336 -29.60 24.53 -9.31
CA LEU A 336 -29.19 25.60 -8.41
C LEU A 336 -30.28 26.69 -8.33
N SER A 337 -30.90 27.06 -9.46
CA SER A 337 -31.98 28.07 -9.48
C SER A 337 -33.21 27.62 -8.68
N ALA A 338 -33.49 26.32 -8.65
CA ALA A 338 -34.55 25.76 -7.82
C ALA A 338 -34.25 25.84 -6.32
N VAL A 339 -32.97 25.77 -5.94
CA VAL A 339 -32.50 25.86 -4.54
C VAL A 339 -32.45 27.32 -4.07
N PHE A 340 -31.93 28.24 -4.89
CA PHE A 340 -31.69 29.65 -4.52
C PHE A 340 -32.85 30.60 -4.85
N GLY A 341 -33.86 30.12 -5.60
CA GLY A 341 -35.01 30.92 -6.01
C GLY A 341 -34.75 31.79 -7.25
N THR A 342 -35.78 32.48 -7.72
CA THR A 342 -35.78 33.17 -9.02
C THR A 342 -35.17 34.58 -9.02
N GLU A 343 -34.75 35.07 -7.85
CA GLU A 343 -34.19 36.42 -7.67
C GLU A 343 -32.68 36.48 -7.96
N ILE A 344 -32.02 35.31 -7.96
CA ILE A 344 -30.59 35.15 -8.23
C ILE A 344 -30.42 34.63 -9.66
N ASP A 345 -29.51 35.25 -10.40
CA ASP A 345 -29.04 34.79 -11.69
C ASP A 345 -27.84 33.87 -11.50
N ILE A 346 -27.86 32.71 -12.17
CA ILE A 346 -26.88 31.64 -11.94
C ILE A 346 -26.21 31.24 -13.25
N ALA A 347 -24.89 31.43 -13.32
CA ALA A 347 -24.05 30.89 -14.36
C ALA A 347 -23.26 29.70 -13.82
N VAL A 348 -23.01 28.70 -14.67
CA VAL A 348 -22.17 27.55 -14.32
C VAL A 348 -21.22 27.29 -15.47
N ARG A 349 -19.94 27.12 -15.17
CA ARG A 349 -18.91 26.72 -16.15
C ARG A 349 -18.14 25.50 -15.65
N LYS A 350 -17.35 24.88 -16.54
CA LYS A 350 -16.41 23.81 -16.15
C LYS A 350 -15.13 24.46 -15.63
N ALA A 351 -14.70 24.12 -14.41
CA ALA A 351 -13.43 24.57 -13.86
C ALA A 351 -12.27 23.97 -14.67
N SER A 352 -11.22 24.78 -14.88
CA SER A 352 -10.06 24.38 -15.69
C SER A 352 -9.14 23.38 -15.00
N HIS A 353 -9.07 23.39 -13.66
CA HIS A 353 -8.11 22.60 -12.87
C HIS A 353 -8.61 21.20 -12.49
N ASP A 354 -9.84 21.06 -11.96
CA ASP A 354 -10.39 19.77 -11.51
C ASP A 354 -11.52 19.23 -12.40
N GLY A 355 -11.99 20.05 -13.35
CA GLY A 355 -13.07 19.72 -14.27
C GLY A 355 -14.46 19.72 -13.65
N TYR A 356 -14.61 20.03 -12.36
CA TYR A 356 -15.92 20.12 -11.71
C TYR A 356 -16.66 21.40 -12.14
N PRO A 357 -17.96 21.50 -11.87
CA PRO A 357 -18.68 22.74 -12.09
C PRO A 357 -18.15 23.86 -11.19
N GLU A 358 -18.17 25.08 -11.69
CA GLU A 358 -17.97 26.30 -10.93
C GLU A 358 -19.21 27.16 -11.13
N ALA A 359 -19.84 27.59 -10.03
CA ALA A 359 -21.08 28.34 -10.07
C ALA A 359 -20.88 29.81 -9.68
N PHE A 360 -21.62 30.70 -10.34
CA PHE A 360 -21.63 32.13 -10.09
C PHE A 360 -23.04 32.56 -9.75
N LEU A 361 -23.20 33.17 -8.58
CA LEU A 361 -24.46 33.67 -8.05
C LEU A 361 -24.43 35.20 -8.09
N ALA A 362 -25.36 35.82 -8.81
CA ALA A 362 -25.45 37.28 -8.91
C ALA A 362 -26.90 37.76 -8.79
N PRO A 363 -27.17 39.00 -8.36
CA PRO A 363 -28.53 39.49 -8.25
C PRO A 363 -29.10 39.89 -9.63
N ARG A 364 -30.38 39.59 -9.90
CA ARG A 364 -31.05 40.01 -11.14
C ARG A 364 -31.38 41.51 -11.21
N LYS A 365 -31.31 42.23 -10.08
CA LYS A 365 -31.52 43.70 -9.96
C LYS A 365 -30.44 44.29 -9.04
N ASN A 366 -30.23 45.60 -9.05
CA ASN A 366 -29.37 46.33 -8.08
C ASN A 366 -29.94 46.31 -6.64
N SER A 367 -30.25 45.12 -6.13
CA SER A 367 -30.57 44.85 -4.75
C SER A 367 -29.35 44.19 -4.13
N THR A 368 -28.82 44.80 -3.07
CA THR A 368 -27.68 44.30 -2.31
C THR A 368 -27.98 42.89 -1.80
N ILE A 369 -27.22 41.89 -2.24
CA ILE A 369 -27.26 40.55 -1.65
C ILE A 369 -26.57 40.65 -0.29
N THR A 370 -27.26 41.14 0.74
CA THR A 370 -26.82 40.91 2.13
C THR A 370 -26.90 39.39 2.36
N PRO A 371 -25.89 38.76 2.99
CA PRO A 371 -25.38 37.46 2.58
C PRO A 371 -26.42 36.37 2.81
N VAL A 372 -27.10 35.98 1.74
CA VAL A 372 -28.04 34.85 1.73
C VAL A 372 -27.34 33.55 2.20
N MET A 373 -26.01 33.47 2.13
CA MET A 373 -25.20 32.38 2.71
C MET A 373 -25.28 32.29 4.25
N SER A 374 -25.44 33.40 4.98
CA SER A 374 -25.57 33.39 6.45
C SER A 374 -26.87 32.74 6.95
N SER A 375 -27.84 32.54 6.06
CA SER A 375 -29.12 31.90 6.35
C SER A 375 -29.18 30.41 5.98
N TYR A 376 -28.11 29.85 5.39
CA TYR A 376 -28.03 28.42 5.02
C TYR A 376 -26.92 27.72 5.80
N PRO A 377 -27.21 27.11 6.96
CA PRO A 377 -26.21 26.42 7.79
C PRO A 377 -25.57 25.16 7.15
N SER A 378 -25.87 24.81 5.90
CA SER A 378 -25.12 23.80 5.15
C SER A 378 -25.46 23.83 3.65
N PHE A 379 -25.01 24.87 2.95
CA PHE A 379 -25.08 25.00 1.48
C PHE A 379 -24.74 23.68 0.74
N ASP A 380 -23.65 23.05 1.16
CA ASP A 380 -23.17 21.78 0.60
C ASP A 380 -24.13 20.60 0.86
N SER A 381 -24.84 20.56 2.00
CA SER A 381 -25.81 19.48 2.27
C SER A 381 -27.04 19.56 1.36
N LEU A 382 -27.49 20.78 1.06
CA LEU A 382 -28.61 21.04 0.15
C LEU A 382 -28.26 20.61 -1.28
N LEU A 383 -27.06 20.96 -1.75
CA LEU A 383 -26.59 20.53 -3.06
C LEU A 383 -26.41 19.02 -3.15
N ARG A 384 -25.87 18.39 -2.10
CA ARG A 384 -25.73 16.94 -1.97
C ARG A 384 -27.08 16.20 -1.99
N ALA A 385 -28.19 16.85 -1.64
CA ALA A 385 -29.52 16.25 -1.75
C ALA A 385 -30.08 16.31 -3.20
N GLU A 386 -29.76 17.37 -3.95
CA GLU A 386 -30.34 17.63 -5.27
C GLU A 386 -29.51 17.15 -6.45
N LEU A 387 -28.19 17.10 -6.29
CA LEU A 387 -27.22 16.81 -7.35
C LEU A 387 -26.39 15.56 -7.03
N ASP A 388 -26.02 14.85 -8.08
CA ASP A 388 -24.95 13.85 -8.00
C ASP A 388 -23.62 14.55 -7.70
N GLY A 389 -22.73 13.90 -6.93
CA GLY A 389 -21.52 14.52 -6.40
C GLY A 389 -20.65 15.16 -7.47
N TYR A 390 -20.52 14.53 -8.64
CA TYR A 390 -19.70 15.02 -9.75
C TYR A 390 -20.32 16.24 -10.46
N LEU A 391 -21.56 16.59 -10.14
CA LEU A 391 -22.27 17.80 -10.59
C LEU A 391 -22.33 18.88 -9.51
N ILE A 392 -21.80 18.62 -8.31
CA ILE A 392 -21.74 19.64 -7.26
C ILE A 392 -20.59 20.59 -7.60
N PRO A 393 -20.86 21.91 -7.65
CA PRO A 393 -19.81 22.86 -7.94
C PRO A 393 -18.68 22.78 -6.91
N SER A 394 -17.43 22.67 -7.38
CA SER A 394 -16.26 22.72 -6.51
C SER A 394 -16.09 24.12 -5.91
N LYS A 395 -16.60 25.15 -6.59
CA LYS A 395 -16.58 26.54 -6.17
C LYS A 395 -17.86 27.29 -6.49
N VAL A 396 -18.16 28.25 -5.63
CA VAL A 396 -19.33 29.10 -5.74
C VAL A 396 -18.93 30.53 -5.44
N HIS A 397 -18.97 31.36 -6.48
CA HIS A 397 -18.64 32.78 -6.41
C HIS A 397 -19.92 33.58 -6.24
N CYS A 398 -19.93 34.49 -5.27
CA CYS A 398 -21.05 35.39 -5.04
C CYS A 398 -20.66 36.79 -5.51
N LEU A 399 -21.37 37.32 -6.49
CA LEU A 399 -21.12 38.65 -7.05
C LEU A 399 -22.13 39.65 -6.50
N ASP A 400 -21.65 40.84 -6.14
CA ASP A 400 -22.51 41.97 -5.73
C ASP A 400 -23.15 42.69 -6.92
N VAL A 401 -22.65 42.43 -8.13
CA VAL A 401 -23.12 42.99 -9.39
C VAL A 401 -23.81 41.93 -10.25
N PRO A 402 -24.80 42.30 -11.09
CA PRO A 402 -25.43 41.36 -12.02
C PRO A 402 -24.39 40.69 -12.95
N LEU A 403 -24.65 39.44 -13.35
CA LEU A 403 -23.75 38.70 -14.25
C LEU A 403 -23.46 39.51 -15.53
N PRO A 404 -22.17 39.69 -15.89
CA PRO A 404 -21.81 40.37 -17.12
C PRO A 404 -22.29 39.53 -18.30
N ARG A 405 -22.95 40.17 -19.26
CA ARG A 405 -23.48 39.52 -20.46
C ARG A 405 -22.94 40.20 -21.71
N ASP A 406 -22.63 39.38 -22.72
CA ASP A 406 -22.23 39.84 -24.03
C ASP A 406 -23.41 40.47 -24.81
N ARG A 407 -23.14 40.92 -26.03
CA ARG A 407 -24.15 41.55 -26.90
C ARG A 407 -25.24 40.57 -27.36
N GLU A 408 -25.02 39.27 -27.20
CA GLU A 408 -25.90 38.17 -27.59
C GLU A 408 -26.74 37.67 -26.40
N GLY A 409 -26.47 38.19 -25.19
CA GLY A 409 -27.18 37.86 -23.95
C GLY A 409 -26.61 36.66 -23.20
N SER A 410 -25.52 36.07 -23.68
CA SER A 410 -24.76 35.03 -22.98
C SER A 410 -23.83 35.65 -21.96
N VAL A 411 -23.35 34.88 -20.99
CA VAL A 411 -22.43 35.39 -19.95
C VAL A 411 -21.08 35.74 -20.60
N ASP A 412 -20.57 36.94 -20.33
CA ASP A 412 -19.27 37.40 -20.82
C ASP A 412 -18.17 36.88 -19.88
N ASP A 413 -17.58 35.74 -20.26
CA ASP A 413 -16.54 35.05 -19.48
C ASP A 413 -15.32 35.94 -19.20
N ALA A 414 -14.96 36.87 -20.11
CA ALA A 414 -13.78 37.72 -19.93
C ALA A 414 -14.01 38.81 -18.86
N GLN A 415 -15.20 39.41 -18.85
CA GLN A 415 -15.58 40.35 -17.79
C GLN A 415 -15.82 39.65 -16.46
N LEU A 416 -16.36 38.42 -16.49
CA LEU A 416 -16.54 37.61 -15.29
C LEU A 416 -15.20 37.29 -14.63
N GLU A 417 -14.18 36.94 -15.42
CA GLU A 417 -12.82 36.68 -14.90
C GLU A 417 -12.22 37.94 -14.25
N THR A 418 -12.43 39.11 -14.84
CA THR A 418 -11.95 40.39 -14.28
C THR A 418 -12.60 40.69 -12.92
N LEU A 419 -13.87 40.32 -12.73
CA LEU A 419 -14.59 40.49 -11.46
C LEU A 419 -14.07 39.52 -10.38
N ILE A 420 -13.75 38.27 -10.76
CA ILE A 420 -13.18 37.27 -9.85
C ILE A 420 -11.76 37.69 -9.45
N GLU A 421 -10.94 38.15 -10.38
CA GLU A 421 -9.58 38.62 -10.10
C GLU A 421 -9.62 39.78 -9.08
N ALA A 422 -10.53 40.75 -9.27
CA ALA A 422 -10.71 41.87 -8.35
C ALA A 422 -11.19 41.47 -6.94
N ASP A 423 -12.07 40.46 -6.83
CA ASP A 423 -12.58 39.93 -5.54
C ASP A 423 -11.53 39.03 -4.86
N SER A 424 -10.73 38.30 -5.65
CA SER A 424 -9.63 37.47 -5.15
C SER A 424 -8.45 38.28 -4.61
N ASP A 425 -8.22 39.49 -5.12
CA ASP A 425 -7.24 40.44 -4.56
C ASP A 425 -7.67 40.96 -3.16
N GLU A 426 -8.97 41.01 -2.86
CA GLU A 426 -9.48 41.31 -1.50
C GLU A 426 -9.34 40.09 -0.56
N ILE A 427 -9.62 38.87 -1.04
CA ILE A 427 -9.49 37.62 -0.24
C ILE A 427 -8.02 37.25 0.02
N ALA A 428 -7.11 37.55 -0.92
CA ALA A 428 -5.66 37.38 -0.73
C ALA A 428 -5.11 38.25 0.43
N GLY A 429 -5.86 39.26 0.89
CA GLY A 429 -5.54 40.08 2.06
C GLY A 429 -5.52 39.33 3.39
N ASP A 430 -6.16 38.15 3.48
CA ASP A 430 -6.26 37.34 4.72
C ASP A 430 -5.10 36.32 4.90
N MET A 431 -4.21 36.16 3.90
CA MET A 431 -3.06 35.25 4.01
C MET A 431 -1.85 35.92 4.66
N THR A 432 -1.19 35.20 5.57
CA THR A 432 0.14 35.60 6.05
C THR A 432 1.17 35.52 4.92
N PRO A 433 2.30 36.26 5.01
CA PRO A 433 3.36 36.21 3.99
C PRO A 433 3.94 34.81 3.72
N ILE A 434 3.84 33.90 4.70
CA ILE A 434 4.30 32.52 4.58
C ILE A 434 3.23 31.67 3.89
N GLU A 435 1.96 31.83 4.23
CA GLU A 435 0.85 31.16 3.55
C GLU A 435 0.80 31.53 2.06
N ALA A 436 0.96 32.82 1.71
CA ALA A 436 0.99 33.26 0.33
C ALA A 436 2.12 32.59 -0.48
N LYS A 437 3.31 32.45 0.12
CA LYS A 437 4.43 31.74 -0.50
C LYS A 437 4.20 30.24 -0.64
N ILE A 438 3.58 29.60 0.36
CA ILE A 438 3.21 28.17 0.27
C ILE A 438 2.17 27.97 -0.82
N ALA A 439 1.19 28.88 -0.92
CA ALA A 439 0.17 28.87 -1.96
C ALA A 439 0.79 28.98 -3.36
N GLU A 440 1.80 29.85 -3.54
CA GLU A 440 2.54 29.95 -4.82
C GLU A 440 3.24 28.63 -5.20
N VAL A 441 3.79 27.92 -4.22
CA VAL A 441 4.41 26.60 -4.47
C VAL A 441 3.33 25.54 -4.78
N PHE A 442 2.16 25.60 -4.15
CA PHE A 442 1.02 24.73 -4.47
C PHE A 442 0.56 24.95 -5.92
N VAL A 443 0.34 26.20 -6.33
CA VAL A 443 -0.01 26.59 -7.71
C VAL A 443 0.94 25.97 -8.72
N ARG A 444 2.25 26.07 -8.46
CA ARG A 444 3.28 25.57 -9.38
C ARG A 444 3.27 24.06 -9.54
N ILE A 445 2.93 23.33 -8.47
CA ILE A 445 3.05 21.86 -8.41
C ILE A 445 1.74 21.17 -8.79
N LEU A 446 0.61 21.75 -8.39
CA LEU A 446 -0.73 21.26 -8.70
C LEU A 446 -1.29 21.87 -9.98
N SER A 447 -0.61 22.88 -10.56
CA SER A 447 -1.06 23.60 -11.75
C SER A 447 -2.48 24.18 -11.60
N CYS A 448 -2.83 24.66 -10.40
CA CYS A 448 -4.08 25.36 -10.09
C CYS A 448 -3.91 26.89 -10.15
N ALA A 449 -5.01 27.66 -10.22
CA ALA A 449 -4.92 29.11 -10.28
C ALA A 449 -4.64 29.73 -8.89
N ALA A 450 -3.91 30.85 -8.81
CA ALA A 450 -3.55 31.45 -7.51
C ALA A 450 -4.76 32.01 -6.75
N SER A 451 -5.77 32.50 -7.48
CA SER A 451 -7.07 32.92 -6.96
C SER A 451 -7.87 31.76 -6.33
N GLU A 452 -7.37 30.52 -6.44
CA GLU A 452 -8.09 29.34 -6.04
C GLU A 452 -7.77 28.79 -4.64
N LEU A 453 -6.72 29.30 -4.01
CA LEU A 453 -6.20 28.78 -2.75
C LEU A 453 -6.67 29.61 -1.55
N THR A 454 -6.97 28.94 -0.45
CA THR A 454 -7.27 29.54 0.85
C THR A 454 -6.31 28.94 1.90
N PRO A 455 -6.14 29.55 3.08
CA PRO A 455 -5.32 28.95 4.14
C PRO A 455 -5.75 27.51 4.50
N GLU A 456 -7.03 27.18 4.35
CA GLU A 456 -7.57 25.85 4.66
C GLU A 456 -7.47 24.83 3.50
N SER A 457 -6.95 25.26 2.34
CA SER A 457 -6.77 24.39 1.18
C SER A 457 -5.81 23.25 1.48
N ASP A 458 -6.30 22.02 1.27
CA ASP A 458 -5.59 20.77 1.54
C ASP A 458 -4.90 20.24 0.29
N PHE A 459 -3.60 19.95 0.38
CA PHE A 459 -2.77 19.52 -0.75
C PHE A 459 -3.30 18.27 -1.46
N PHE A 460 -3.76 17.27 -0.71
CA PHE A 460 -4.21 16.00 -1.26
C PHE A 460 -5.61 16.10 -1.84
N SER A 461 -6.48 16.88 -1.21
CA SER A 461 -7.83 17.16 -1.69
C SER A 461 -7.83 17.91 -3.02
N LEU A 462 -6.77 18.69 -3.28
CA LEU A 462 -6.50 19.37 -4.55
C LEU A 462 -5.81 18.49 -5.60
N GLY A 463 -5.69 17.17 -5.37
CA GLY A 463 -5.11 16.23 -6.33
C GLY A 463 -3.61 15.98 -6.14
N GLY A 464 -3.02 16.38 -5.02
CA GLY A 464 -1.66 16.00 -4.67
C GLY A 464 -1.52 14.48 -4.42
N ASP A 465 -0.39 13.92 -4.83
CA ASP A 465 0.01 12.53 -4.58
C ASP A 465 1.38 12.48 -3.88
N SER A 466 1.89 11.27 -3.59
CA SER A 466 3.18 11.07 -2.93
C SER A 466 4.39 11.59 -3.71
N LEU A 467 4.35 11.59 -5.05
CA LEU A 467 5.43 12.12 -5.90
C LEU A 467 5.41 13.65 -5.92
N ARG A 468 4.23 14.26 -6.09
CA ARG A 468 4.03 15.71 -6.01
C ARG A 468 4.31 16.24 -4.60
N ALA A 469 3.97 15.49 -3.56
CA ALA A 469 4.34 15.76 -2.18
C ALA A 469 5.87 15.88 -1.99
N GLY A 470 6.64 14.96 -2.60
CA GLY A 470 8.10 15.02 -2.58
C GLY A 470 8.64 16.28 -3.26
N ARG A 471 8.07 16.66 -4.41
CA ARG A 471 8.41 17.91 -5.12
C ARG A 471 8.04 19.14 -4.29
N LEU A 472 6.86 19.16 -3.69
CA LEU A 472 6.37 20.23 -2.82
C LEU A 472 7.32 20.46 -1.65
N LEU A 473 7.67 19.41 -0.94
CA LEU A 473 8.61 19.51 0.18
C LEU A 473 10.00 19.96 -0.27
N SER A 474 10.47 19.54 -1.44
CA SER A 474 11.74 20.00 -1.99
C SER A 474 11.74 21.51 -2.23
N GLU A 475 10.69 22.04 -2.87
CA GLU A 475 10.54 23.47 -3.12
C GLU A 475 10.33 24.27 -1.83
N LEU A 476 9.50 23.79 -0.90
CA LEU A 476 9.31 24.44 0.40
C LEU A 476 10.60 24.47 1.24
N ARG A 477 11.39 23.38 1.26
CA ARG A 477 12.70 23.34 1.95
C ARG A 477 13.66 24.39 1.36
N LYS A 478 13.66 24.54 0.03
CA LYS A 478 14.50 25.50 -0.68
C LYS A 478 14.08 26.95 -0.42
N GLU A 479 12.78 27.23 -0.50
CA GLU A 479 12.21 28.58 -0.34
C GLU A 479 12.35 29.07 1.11
N PHE A 480 12.02 28.20 2.08
CA PHE A 480 11.96 28.60 3.48
C PHE A 480 13.24 28.30 4.29
N LYS A 481 14.22 27.60 3.70
CA LYS A 481 15.48 27.14 4.32
C LYS A 481 15.28 26.33 5.60
N VAL A 482 14.19 25.55 5.67
CA VAL A 482 13.83 24.69 6.80
C VAL A 482 13.93 23.22 6.42
N ARG A 483 14.21 22.34 7.38
CA ARG A 483 14.16 20.88 7.19
C ARG A 483 12.75 20.38 7.47
N LEU A 484 11.93 20.28 6.44
CA LEU A 484 10.58 19.72 6.56
C LEU A 484 10.63 18.21 6.33
N PRO A 485 10.35 17.36 7.33
CA PRO A 485 10.30 15.93 7.14
C PRO A 485 9.05 15.54 6.32
N ILE A 486 9.08 14.39 5.65
CA ILE A 486 8.07 14.04 4.64
C ILE A 486 6.71 13.67 5.25
N ASP A 487 6.74 13.06 6.41
CA ASP A 487 5.59 12.74 7.26
C ASP A 487 4.77 13.99 7.63
N LEU A 488 5.41 15.15 7.76
CA LEU A 488 4.74 16.41 8.08
C LEU A 488 3.61 16.73 7.10
N LEU A 489 3.83 16.52 5.80
CA LEU A 489 2.82 16.82 4.78
C LEU A 489 1.64 15.85 4.86
N PHE A 490 1.87 14.60 5.26
CA PHE A 490 0.82 13.58 5.41
C PHE A 490 -0.05 13.80 6.65
N VAL A 491 0.49 14.46 7.67
CA VAL A 491 -0.23 14.80 8.92
C VAL A 491 -0.88 16.19 8.82
N HIS A 492 -0.19 17.13 8.17
CA HIS A 492 -0.56 18.54 8.07
C HIS A 492 -0.47 19.00 6.61
N SER A 493 -1.48 18.63 5.82
CA SER A 493 -1.55 18.89 4.37
C SER A 493 -2.17 20.25 3.99
N LYS A 494 -2.68 21.00 4.96
CA LYS A 494 -3.29 22.33 4.73
C LYS A 494 -2.25 23.44 4.70
N ILE A 495 -2.50 24.49 3.91
CA ILE A 495 -1.61 25.66 3.80
C ILE A 495 -1.36 26.32 5.15
N SER A 496 -2.40 26.58 5.95
CA SER A 496 -2.33 27.17 7.30
C SER A 496 -1.53 26.31 8.27
N ALA A 497 -1.75 24.99 8.23
CA ALA A 497 -1.05 24.04 9.07
C ALA A 497 0.44 23.93 8.69
N LEU A 498 0.77 23.95 7.39
CA LEU A 498 2.14 23.98 6.90
C LEU A 498 2.84 25.29 7.29
N ALA A 499 2.15 26.43 7.15
CA ALA A 499 2.67 27.73 7.53
C ALA A 499 3.03 27.79 9.01
N LYS A 500 2.12 27.33 9.88
CA LYS A 500 2.35 27.25 11.33
C LYS A 500 3.57 26.39 11.67
N ASN A 501 3.71 25.22 11.06
CA ASN A 501 4.87 24.34 11.28
C ASN A 501 6.18 24.96 10.78
N ILE A 502 6.14 25.67 9.65
CA ILE A 502 7.30 26.40 9.11
C ILE A 502 7.69 27.55 10.06
N ASP A 503 6.72 28.26 10.62
CA ASP A 503 6.94 29.33 11.60
C ASP A 503 7.49 28.83 12.93
N GLU A 504 6.94 27.74 13.46
CA GLU A 504 7.46 27.11 14.69
C GLU A 504 8.92 26.68 14.53
N MET A 505 9.30 26.17 13.35
CA MET A 505 10.69 25.84 13.03
C MET A 505 11.59 27.06 12.79
N ARG A 506 11.00 28.25 12.57
CA ARG A 506 11.70 29.53 12.38
C ARG A 506 11.78 30.38 13.66
N GLY A 507 11.10 29.99 14.74
CA GLY A 507 11.05 30.74 16.01
C GLY A 507 12.41 31.01 16.67
N PRO A 508 12.49 31.96 17.62
CA PRO A 508 13.74 32.56 18.09
C PRO A 508 14.45 31.67 19.11
N THR A 509 15.06 30.57 18.67
CA THR A 509 16.12 29.88 19.43
C THR A 509 16.84 28.87 18.54
N ASN A 510 17.85 29.33 17.78
CA ASN A 510 19.08 28.58 17.53
C ASN A 510 20.15 29.42 16.80
N GLU A 511 20.40 30.65 17.27
CA GLU A 511 21.59 31.43 16.87
C GLU A 511 22.92 30.82 17.36
N LYS A 512 22.91 29.69 18.10
CA LYS A 512 24.13 29.03 18.58
C LYS A 512 24.68 27.90 17.69
N HIS A 513 24.08 27.65 16.52
CA HIS A 513 24.69 26.79 15.49
C HIS A 513 25.00 27.54 14.18
N ALA A 514 24.92 28.88 14.17
CA ALA A 514 25.21 29.73 13.01
C ALA A 514 26.72 30.09 12.87
N ALA A 515 27.63 29.29 13.43
CA ALA A 515 29.07 29.54 13.40
C ALA A 515 29.84 28.29 12.97
N ALA A 516 29.55 27.80 11.77
CA ALA A 516 30.48 27.07 10.90
C ALA A 516 29.78 26.93 9.55
N GLU A 517 30.00 27.88 8.64
CA GLU A 517 29.73 27.67 7.22
C GLU A 517 30.64 26.52 6.74
N PRO A 518 30.11 25.40 6.23
CA PRO A 518 30.84 24.67 5.20
C PRO A 518 30.63 25.44 3.89
N GLU A 519 31.73 25.83 3.25
CA GLU A 519 31.77 26.37 1.89
C GLU A 519 30.66 25.79 0.99
N GLN A 520 29.87 26.68 0.39
CA GLN A 520 28.93 26.34 -0.68
C GLN A 520 29.72 25.83 -1.89
N VAL A 521 29.97 24.52 -1.93
CA VAL A 521 30.41 23.81 -3.13
C VAL A 521 29.19 23.70 -4.06
N PRO A 522 29.29 24.08 -5.34
CA PRO A 522 28.18 24.00 -6.27
C PRO A 522 27.63 22.57 -6.30
N VAL A 523 26.30 22.47 -6.17
CA VAL A 523 25.57 21.22 -6.00
C VAL A 523 25.56 20.44 -7.32
N ASN A 524 26.65 19.74 -7.58
CA ASN A 524 26.71 18.59 -8.47
C ASN A 524 26.46 17.36 -7.58
N TYR A 525 25.22 16.87 -7.52
CA TYR A 525 24.93 15.62 -6.81
C TYR A 525 25.54 14.46 -7.61
N GLY A 526 26.80 14.16 -7.33
CA GLY A 526 27.52 13.04 -7.92
C GLY A 526 28.87 13.40 -8.52
N CYS A 527 29.71 12.39 -8.68
CA CYS A 527 31.03 12.54 -9.27
C CYS A 527 30.94 12.85 -10.76
N GLU A 528 31.69 13.84 -11.23
CA GLU A 528 31.78 14.20 -12.67
C GLU A 528 32.40 13.09 -13.52
N LYS A 529 33.26 12.25 -12.92
CA LYS A 529 33.89 11.11 -13.58
C LYS A 529 33.07 9.84 -13.35
N THR A 530 32.50 9.29 -14.41
CA THR A 530 31.81 8.00 -14.38
C THR A 530 32.73 6.87 -14.84
N TYR A 531 32.53 5.68 -14.29
CA TYR A 531 33.23 4.46 -14.71
C TYR A 531 32.23 3.43 -15.19
N SER A 532 32.61 2.64 -16.20
CA SER A 532 31.74 1.59 -16.74
C SER A 532 31.82 0.31 -15.92
N SER A 533 30.66 -0.28 -15.64
CA SER A 533 30.52 -1.61 -15.07
C SER A 533 31.00 -2.73 -15.99
N THR A 534 31.12 -2.46 -17.30
CA THR A 534 31.52 -3.45 -18.31
C THR A 534 33.03 -3.51 -18.55
N ASN A 535 33.83 -2.76 -17.80
CA ASN A 535 35.29 -2.80 -17.95
C ASN A 535 35.83 -4.21 -17.58
N PRO A 536 36.50 -4.92 -18.51
CA PRO A 536 36.98 -6.29 -18.27
C PRO A 536 37.91 -6.42 -17.05
N ILE A 537 38.71 -5.40 -16.76
CA ILE A 537 39.62 -5.40 -15.59
C ILE A 537 38.80 -5.32 -14.29
N VAL A 538 37.77 -4.47 -14.25
CA VAL A 538 36.88 -4.35 -13.08
C VAL A 538 36.13 -5.67 -12.86
N LEU A 539 35.62 -6.29 -13.93
CA LEU A 539 34.97 -7.60 -13.85
C LEU A 539 35.92 -8.70 -13.36
N LEU A 540 37.17 -8.74 -13.83
CA LEU A 540 38.17 -9.69 -13.35
C LEU A 540 38.51 -9.48 -11.86
N ILE A 541 38.65 -8.23 -11.43
CA ILE A 541 38.87 -7.91 -10.01
C ILE A 541 37.66 -8.31 -9.17
N GLN A 542 36.44 -8.10 -9.67
CA GLN A 542 35.21 -8.50 -8.98
C GLN A 542 35.05 -10.03 -8.93
N LEU A 543 35.58 -10.77 -9.90
CA LEU A 543 35.59 -12.23 -9.87
C LEU A 543 36.57 -12.80 -8.83
N PHE A 544 37.64 -12.07 -8.46
CA PHE A 544 38.69 -12.59 -7.57
C PHE A 544 38.17 -13.13 -6.22
N PRO A 545 37.33 -12.43 -5.45
CA PRO A 545 36.83 -12.97 -4.18
C PRO A 545 36.01 -14.24 -4.33
N ILE A 546 35.18 -14.32 -5.38
CA ILE A 546 34.27 -15.44 -5.60
C ILE A 546 35.02 -16.63 -6.24
N GLY A 547 35.84 -16.36 -7.25
CA GLY A 547 36.56 -17.37 -8.02
C GLY A 547 37.79 -17.94 -7.32
N LEU A 548 38.44 -17.18 -6.43
CA LEU A 548 39.66 -17.64 -5.74
C LEU A 548 39.44 -17.85 -4.24
N LEU A 549 38.96 -16.83 -3.51
CA LEU A 549 38.93 -16.90 -2.04
C LEU A 549 37.90 -17.90 -1.51
N TYR A 550 36.74 -18.05 -2.16
CA TYR A 550 35.75 -19.04 -1.76
C TYR A 550 36.29 -20.49 -1.93
N PRO A 551 36.85 -20.89 -3.10
CA PRO A 551 37.52 -22.18 -3.23
C PRO A 551 38.71 -22.36 -2.28
N MET A 552 39.54 -21.33 -2.06
CA MET A 552 40.65 -21.42 -1.11
C MET A 552 40.19 -21.70 0.32
N LYS A 553 39.10 -21.06 0.78
CA LYS A 553 38.50 -21.35 2.09
C LYS A 553 38.04 -22.81 2.19
N ARG A 554 37.40 -23.32 1.14
CA ARG A 554 36.99 -24.73 1.06
C ARG A 554 38.20 -25.67 1.05
N ALA A 555 39.21 -25.34 0.26
CA ALA A 555 40.45 -26.10 0.17
C ALA A 555 41.15 -26.16 1.53
N LEU A 556 41.29 -25.05 2.25
CA LEU A 556 41.84 -25.02 3.61
C LEU A 556 41.08 -25.97 4.54
N THR A 557 39.74 -25.92 4.51
CA THR A 557 38.89 -26.79 5.34
C THR A 557 39.13 -28.27 5.01
N TRP A 558 39.15 -28.62 3.73
CA TRP A 558 39.37 -29.99 3.26
C TRP A 558 40.79 -30.50 3.51
N THR A 559 41.80 -29.65 3.34
CA THR A 559 43.20 -29.98 3.63
C THR A 559 43.40 -30.25 5.12
N CYS A 560 42.86 -29.39 6.01
CA CYS A 560 42.91 -29.64 7.45
C CYS A 560 42.16 -30.92 7.83
N PHE A 561 41.00 -31.17 7.22
CA PHE A 561 40.23 -32.38 7.44
C PHE A 561 41.01 -33.64 7.01
N MET A 562 41.56 -33.66 5.78
CA MET A 562 42.33 -34.79 5.26
C MET A 562 43.62 -35.02 6.03
N TYR A 563 44.30 -33.94 6.43
CA TYR A 563 45.50 -34.03 7.27
C TYR A 563 45.18 -34.68 8.62
N MET A 564 44.12 -34.24 9.30
CA MET A 564 43.71 -34.84 10.58
C MET A 564 43.22 -36.28 10.42
N LEU A 565 42.51 -36.59 9.33
CA LEU A 565 42.09 -37.95 9.03
C LEU A 565 43.29 -38.88 8.77
N SER A 566 44.32 -38.38 8.10
CA SER A 566 45.58 -39.09 7.87
C SER A 566 46.37 -39.30 9.18
N ALA A 567 46.51 -38.24 9.99
CA ALA A 567 47.25 -38.29 11.26
C ALA A 567 46.61 -39.21 12.30
N THR A 568 45.30 -39.45 12.21
CA THR A 568 44.54 -40.33 13.12
C THR A 568 44.42 -41.77 12.62
N ARG A 569 45.04 -42.11 11.47
CA ARG A 569 44.99 -43.45 10.86
C ARG A 569 45.61 -44.52 11.74
N ASP A 570 46.74 -44.22 12.36
CA ASP A 570 47.52 -45.20 13.15
C ASP A 570 47.13 -45.21 14.63
N TRP A 571 46.09 -44.47 15.01
CA TRP A 571 45.61 -44.44 16.38
C TRP A 571 44.94 -45.77 16.75
N ILE A 572 45.05 -46.14 18.03
CA ILE A 572 44.44 -47.36 18.58
C ILE A 572 42.91 -47.40 18.31
N THR A 573 42.28 -46.23 18.24
CA THR A 573 40.86 -46.03 17.92
C THR A 573 40.49 -46.44 16.48
N ALA A 574 41.43 -46.47 15.54
CA ALA A 574 41.16 -46.78 14.13
C ALA A 574 40.83 -48.26 13.87
N THR A 575 41.08 -49.15 14.83
CA THR A 575 40.82 -50.59 14.72
C THR A 575 39.34 -50.96 14.91
N ARG A 576 38.56 -50.13 15.64
CA ARG A 576 37.14 -50.37 15.94
C ARG A 576 36.23 -49.40 15.17
N LEU A 577 35.04 -49.84 14.78
CA LEU A 577 34.06 -49.01 14.04
C LEU A 577 33.73 -47.70 14.76
N ILE A 578 33.48 -47.77 16.07
CA ILE A 578 33.18 -46.61 16.92
C ILE A 578 34.35 -45.63 16.98
N GLY A 579 35.59 -46.14 17.04
CA GLY A 579 36.77 -45.27 17.09
C GLY A 579 37.09 -44.61 15.74
N ARG A 580 36.75 -45.24 14.61
CA ARG A 580 36.78 -44.59 13.28
C ARG A 580 35.78 -43.44 13.18
N LEU A 581 34.57 -43.62 13.71
CA LEU A 581 33.57 -42.55 13.76
C LEU A 581 34.03 -41.39 14.64
N PHE A 582 34.68 -41.68 15.77
CA PHE A 582 35.29 -40.66 16.62
C PHE A 582 36.39 -39.89 15.90
N ASN A 583 37.33 -40.57 15.22
CA ASN A 583 38.40 -39.92 14.46
C ASN A 583 37.83 -39.04 13.32
N LEU A 584 36.76 -39.47 12.66
CA LEU A 584 36.06 -38.67 11.65
C LEU A 584 35.45 -37.39 12.26
N MET A 585 34.76 -37.51 13.39
CA MET A 585 34.18 -36.35 14.10
C MET A 585 35.25 -35.39 14.62
N LEU A 586 36.37 -35.93 15.11
CA LEU A 586 37.53 -35.14 15.53
C LEU A 586 38.14 -34.37 14.35
N ALA A 587 38.36 -35.03 13.21
CA ALA A 587 38.88 -34.39 12.00
C ALA A 587 37.95 -33.27 11.50
N LEU A 588 36.63 -33.50 11.50
CA LEU A 588 35.63 -32.47 11.17
C LEU A 588 35.65 -31.30 12.16
N GLY A 589 35.74 -31.60 13.46
CA GLY A 589 35.79 -30.59 14.52
C GLY A 589 37.03 -29.70 14.40
N VAL A 590 38.21 -30.29 14.21
CA VAL A 590 39.48 -29.57 14.08
C VAL A 590 39.49 -28.72 12.80
N ALA A 591 39.04 -29.27 11.66
CA ALA A 591 38.97 -28.51 10.41
C ALA A 591 38.04 -27.29 10.51
N LYS A 592 36.89 -27.44 11.19
CA LYS A 592 35.99 -26.32 11.49
C LYS A 592 36.63 -25.31 12.45
N ALA A 593 37.28 -25.77 13.51
CA ALA A 593 37.94 -24.90 14.49
C ALA A 593 39.04 -24.04 13.85
N VAL A 594 39.91 -24.65 13.04
CA VAL A 594 40.96 -23.93 12.30
C VAL A 594 40.34 -22.86 11.39
N THR A 595 39.29 -23.21 10.66
CA THR A 595 38.60 -22.29 9.74
C THR A 595 37.92 -21.14 10.50
N LEU A 596 37.31 -21.41 11.66
CA LEU A 596 36.68 -20.40 12.52
C LEU A 596 37.67 -19.39 13.10
N VAL A 597 38.96 -19.76 13.23
CA VAL A 597 40.02 -18.88 13.74
C VAL A 597 40.75 -18.15 12.62
N VAL A 598 41.18 -18.87 11.58
CA VAL A 598 42.03 -18.32 10.51
C VAL A 598 41.26 -17.34 9.62
N CYS A 599 40.03 -17.67 9.23
CA CYS A 599 39.24 -16.82 8.31
C CYS A 599 38.99 -15.40 8.83
N PRO A 600 38.50 -15.16 10.06
CA PRO A 600 38.26 -13.80 10.53
C PRO A 600 39.55 -12.98 10.68
N LEU A 601 40.66 -13.60 11.09
CA LEU A 601 41.97 -12.92 11.18
C LEU A 601 42.47 -12.48 9.81
N LEU A 602 42.34 -13.35 8.81
CA LEU A 602 42.66 -13.03 7.43
C LEU A 602 41.75 -11.91 6.89
N ALA A 603 40.46 -11.90 7.24
CA ALA A 603 39.53 -10.85 6.83
C ALA A 603 39.93 -9.48 7.38
N ILE A 604 40.31 -9.41 8.66
CA ILE A 604 40.81 -8.18 9.30
C ILE A 604 42.06 -7.69 8.58
N CYS A 605 43.05 -8.58 8.37
CA CYS A 605 44.29 -8.25 7.67
C CYS A 605 44.02 -7.71 6.25
N LEU A 606 43.22 -8.43 5.46
CA LEU A 606 42.90 -8.04 4.09
C LEU A 606 42.13 -6.71 4.02
N LYS A 607 41.23 -6.43 4.97
CA LYS A 607 40.55 -5.11 5.04
C LYS A 607 41.57 -3.98 5.19
N TRP A 608 42.51 -4.12 6.13
CA TRP A 608 43.52 -3.09 6.38
C TRP A 608 44.49 -2.92 5.21
N VAL A 609 44.81 -4.00 4.48
CA VAL A 609 45.66 -3.96 3.29
C VAL A 609 44.94 -3.34 2.08
N ILE A 610 43.68 -3.74 1.83
CA ILE A 610 42.98 -3.37 0.59
C ILE A 610 42.40 -1.96 0.69
N ILE A 611 41.67 -1.62 1.76
CA ILE A 611 41.01 -0.32 1.88
C ILE A 611 41.59 0.56 2.97
N GLY A 612 42.18 -0.02 4.02
CA GLY A 612 42.67 0.72 5.17
C GLY A 612 41.49 1.27 5.99
N THR A 613 41.48 2.57 6.23
CA THR A 613 40.34 3.28 6.84
C THR A 613 39.36 3.76 5.78
N TYR A 614 38.06 3.53 6.00
CA TYR A 614 37.02 4.15 5.15
C TYR A 614 37.10 5.68 5.27
N LYS A 615 37.01 6.37 4.14
CA LYS A 615 37.02 7.82 4.06
C LYS A 615 35.62 8.30 3.70
N GLU A 616 35.16 9.33 4.41
CA GLU A 616 33.90 10.00 4.12
C GLU A 616 34.02 10.77 2.80
N GLY A 617 32.97 10.73 1.98
CA GLY A 617 32.91 11.46 0.72
C GLY A 617 32.14 10.76 -0.40
N MET A 618 32.13 11.42 -1.55
CA MET A 618 31.50 10.95 -2.79
C MET A 618 32.53 10.26 -3.69
N TYR A 619 32.23 9.04 -4.12
CA TYR A 619 33.09 8.23 -4.97
C TYR A 619 32.31 7.70 -6.18
N PRO A 620 32.87 7.67 -7.38
CA PRO A 620 32.15 7.12 -8.51
C PRO A 620 32.05 5.59 -8.41
N MET A 621 30.86 5.05 -8.72
CA MET A 621 30.63 3.61 -8.84
C MET A 621 31.56 3.04 -9.90
N TRP A 622 32.03 1.80 -9.68
CA TRP A 622 33.06 1.13 -10.51
C TRP A 622 34.41 1.85 -10.63
N GLY A 623 34.59 2.98 -9.93
CA GLY A 623 35.88 3.62 -9.79
C GLY A 623 36.85 2.80 -8.92
N PRO A 624 38.12 3.23 -8.83
CA PRO A 624 39.15 2.53 -8.05
C PRO A 624 38.78 2.38 -6.57
N TYR A 625 38.18 3.42 -5.97
CA TYR A 625 37.80 3.39 -4.56
C TYR A 625 36.60 2.48 -4.30
N HIS A 626 35.53 2.61 -5.10
CA HIS A 626 34.37 1.70 -5.05
C HIS A 626 34.79 0.24 -5.25
N THR A 627 35.70 -0.05 -6.18
CA THR A 627 36.16 -1.42 -6.45
C THR A 627 36.90 -2.00 -5.24
N ARG A 628 37.77 -1.22 -4.58
CA ARG A 628 38.43 -1.62 -3.33
C ARG A 628 37.42 -1.87 -2.20
N TRP A 629 36.41 -0.98 -2.08
CA TRP A 629 35.31 -1.12 -1.15
C TRP A 629 34.53 -2.43 -1.37
N TRP A 630 34.09 -2.68 -2.60
CA TRP A 630 33.32 -3.86 -2.99
C TRP A 630 34.11 -5.15 -2.73
N VAL A 631 35.38 -5.20 -3.13
CA VAL A 631 36.26 -6.37 -2.92
C VAL A 631 36.39 -6.64 -1.43
N THR A 632 36.62 -5.61 -0.62
CA THR A 632 36.74 -5.72 0.83
C THR A 632 35.44 -6.28 1.45
N ASP A 633 34.28 -5.76 1.05
CA ASP A 633 32.98 -6.23 1.55
C ASP A 633 32.72 -7.70 1.20
N LYS A 634 33.05 -8.12 -0.02
CA LYS A 634 32.93 -9.54 -0.43
C LYS A 634 33.89 -10.44 0.32
N ILE A 635 35.13 -10.02 0.54
CA ILE A 635 36.12 -10.77 1.35
C ILE A 635 35.59 -11.02 2.75
N ILE A 636 35.11 -9.96 3.42
CA ILE A 636 34.57 -10.04 4.77
C ILE A 636 33.34 -10.96 4.81
N THR A 637 32.47 -10.86 3.80
CA THR A 637 31.27 -11.71 3.71
C THR A 637 31.61 -13.19 3.49
N ILE A 638 32.64 -13.50 2.68
CA ILE A 638 33.08 -14.88 2.41
C ILE A 638 33.81 -15.48 3.62
N LEU A 639 34.71 -14.74 4.24
CA LEU A 639 35.51 -15.22 5.38
C LEU A 639 34.69 -15.26 6.68
N GLY A 640 33.80 -14.29 6.88
CA GLY A 640 32.89 -14.21 8.02
C GLY A 640 33.57 -13.84 9.34
N LYS A 641 32.76 -13.67 10.38
CA LYS A 641 33.21 -13.29 11.74
C LYS A 641 33.88 -14.45 12.50
N GLY A 642 33.67 -15.69 12.07
CA GLY A 642 34.24 -16.90 12.69
C GLY A 642 33.99 -16.97 14.20
N PHE A 643 35.04 -17.30 14.96
CA PHE A 643 35.02 -17.39 16.43
C PHE A 643 34.47 -16.12 17.10
N PHE A 644 34.78 -14.93 16.59
CA PHE A 644 34.33 -13.66 17.18
C PHE A 644 32.81 -13.52 17.22
N GLY A 645 32.08 -14.16 16.30
CA GLY A 645 30.61 -14.14 16.28
C GLY A 645 29.93 -15.01 17.34
N SER A 646 30.69 -15.72 18.18
CA SER A 646 30.15 -16.67 19.16
C SER A 646 29.73 -16.02 20.47
N SER A 647 30.27 -14.84 20.79
CA SER A 647 29.94 -14.08 22.00
C SER A 647 29.72 -12.59 21.69
N GLU A 648 28.95 -11.91 22.53
CA GLU A 648 28.72 -10.46 22.41
C GLU A 648 30.03 -9.68 22.52
N PHE A 649 30.88 -10.06 23.49
CA PHE A 649 32.21 -9.48 23.65
C PHE A 649 33.08 -9.69 22.39
N GLY A 650 33.10 -10.91 21.84
CA GLY A 650 33.85 -11.22 20.63
C GLY A 650 33.38 -10.40 19.43
N THR A 651 32.06 -10.20 19.30
CA THR A 651 31.48 -9.43 18.19
C THR A 651 31.87 -7.95 18.29
N THR A 652 31.81 -7.38 19.50
CA THR A 652 32.28 -6.01 19.76
C THR A 652 33.77 -5.85 19.52
N LEU A 653 34.60 -6.82 19.95
CA LEU A 653 36.03 -6.82 19.70
C LEU A 653 36.35 -6.88 18.20
N TYR A 654 35.64 -7.73 17.45
CA TYR A 654 35.79 -7.82 16.00
C TYR A 654 35.48 -6.49 15.32
N TYR A 655 34.36 -5.86 15.66
CA TYR A 655 34.01 -4.56 15.08
C TYR A 655 35.00 -3.45 15.43
N ARG A 656 35.57 -3.45 16.64
CA ARG A 656 36.66 -2.54 17.01
C ARG A 656 37.94 -2.79 16.21
N LEU A 657 38.33 -4.05 16.00
CA LEU A 657 39.48 -4.42 15.15
C LEU A 657 39.27 -4.04 13.68
N MET A 658 38.02 -4.00 13.24
CA MET A 658 37.65 -3.54 11.90
C MET A 658 37.59 -2.02 11.78
N GLY A 659 37.62 -1.26 12.89
CA GLY A 659 37.71 0.20 12.92
C GLY A 659 36.55 0.94 13.61
N ALA A 660 35.49 0.24 14.02
CA ALA A 660 34.33 0.88 14.64
C ALA A 660 34.63 1.43 16.04
N LYS A 661 34.12 2.63 16.32
CA LYS A 661 34.24 3.26 17.64
C LYS A 661 33.05 2.84 18.49
N ILE A 662 33.26 1.91 19.43
CA ILE A 662 32.17 1.35 20.26
C ILE A 662 32.42 1.67 21.73
N GLY A 663 31.48 2.41 22.34
CA GLY A 663 31.46 2.79 23.75
C GLY A 663 31.26 1.64 24.74
N LYS A 664 31.14 1.97 26.02
CA LYS A 664 30.91 1.03 27.12
C LYS A 664 29.43 0.65 27.21
N GLY A 665 29.15 -0.61 27.52
CA GLY A 665 27.77 -1.09 27.71
C GLY A 665 26.93 -1.18 26.43
N VAL A 666 27.55 -1.08 25.25
CA VAL A 666 26.85 -1.24 23.97
C VAL A 666 26.44 -2.69 23.76
N LYS A 667 25.16 -2.90 23.42
CA LYS A 667 24.61 -4.22 23.10
C LYS A 667 24.35 -4.32 21.61
N ILE A 668 24.87 -5.36 20.98
CA ILE A 668 24.72 -5.61 19.54
C ILE A 668 24.09 -7.00 19.39
N ALA A 669 22.83 -7.05 18.98
CA ALA A 669 22.13 -8.31 18.76
C ALA A 669 22.81 -9.14 17.65
N LYS A 670 22.69 -10.47 17.72
CA LYS A 670 23.34 -11.41 16.78
C LYS A 670 23.00 -11.16 15.31
N ARG A 671 21.80 -10.63 15.04
CA ARG A 671 21.30 -10.29 13.69
C ARG A 671 21.60 -8.85 13.26
N ALA A 672 22.10 -7.99 14.16
CA ALA A 672 22.50 -6.64 13.80
C ALA A 672 23.80 -6.68 12.98
N THR A 673 23.83 -5.91 11.88
CA THR A 673 25.00 -5.85 10.99
C THR A 673 25.52 -4.43 10.87
N ILE A 674 26.77 -4.25 11.26
CA ILE A 674 27.54 -3.02 11.05
C ILE A 674 28.40 -3.19 9.79
N ARG A 675 28.43 -2.18 8.92
CA ARG A 675 29.30 -2.07 7.73
C ARG A 675 30.02 -0.71 7.75
N GLU A 676 30.98 -0.51 6.84
CA GLU A 676 31.78 0.73 6.77
C GLU A 676 32.35 1.12 8.15
N TYR A 677 32.94 0.15 8.85
CA TYR A 677 33.21 0.19 10.29
C TYR A 677 33.83 1.48 10.81
N ASP A 678 34.85 2.03 10.13
CA ASP A 678 35.56 3.23 10.56
C ASP A 678 34.65 4.49 10.60
N LEU A 679 33.54 4.47 9.89
CA LEU A 679 32.55 5.54 9.83
C LEU A 679 31.40 5.35 10.82
N VAL A 680 31.43 4.29 11.63
CA VAL A 680 30.38 3.99 12.60
C VAL A 680 30.89 4.25 14.02
N THR A 681 30.21 5.18 14.71
CA THR A 681 30.42 5.49 16.11
C THR A 681 29.18 5.13 16.93
N LEU A 682 29.34 4.20 17.86
CA LEU A 682 28.33 3.79 18.84
C LEU A 682 28.74 4.32 20.22
N GLU A 683 27.92 5.20 20.81
CA GLU A 683 28.21 5.77 22.12
C GLU A 683 27.76 4.88 23.28
N ASP A 684 28.15 5.26 24.50
CA ASP A 684 27.91 4.46 25.71
C ASP A 684 26.42 4.11 25.89
N GLY A 685 26.15 2.84 26.17
CA GLY A 685 24.81 2.31 26.40
C GLY A 685 23.93 2.12 25.16
N ALA A 686 24.45 2.34 23.94
CA ALA A 686 23.68 2.12 22.72
C ALA A 686 23.23 0.65 22.55
N ASN A 687 22.02 0.43 22.04
CA ASN A 687 21.46 -0.89 21.80
C ASN A 687 21.06 -1.04 20.32
N LEU A 688 21.61 -2.04 19.65
CA LEU A 688 21.31 -2.35 18.25
C LEU A 688 20.57 -3.69 18.18
N ASP A 689 19.27 -3.65 17.91
CA ASP A 689 18.42 -4.83 17.80
C ASP A 689 17.95 -5.07 16.36
N GLN A 690 18.32 -6.22 15.79
CA GLN A 690 18.02 -6.64 14.40
C GLN A 690 18.05 -5.52 13.34
N CYS A 691 19.09 -4.66 13.35
CA CYS A 691 19.21 -3.51 12.46
C CYS A 691 20.44 -3.58 11.53
N ILE A 692 20.42 -2.80 10.44
CA ILE A 692 21.57 -2.60 9.54
C ILE A 692 22.11 -1.19 9.78
N CYS A 693 23.36 -1.07 10.21
CA CYS A 693 24.02 0.21 10.43
C CYS A 693 25.19 0.34 9.45
N ARG A 694 25.09 1.24 8.46
CA ARG A 694 26.08 1.34 7.39
C ARG A 694 26.16 2.74 6.80
N GLY A 695 27.32 3.37 6.73
CA GLY A 695 27.45 4.70 6.13
C GLY A 695 27.54 4.66 4.60
N PHE A 696 26.59 4.03 3.90
CA PHE A 696 26.60 3.89 2.44
C PHE A 696 25.28 4.36 1.82
N GLY A 697 25.37 5.25 0.83
CA GLY A 697 24.26 5.70 0.00
C GLY A 697 24.61 5.61 -1.50
N ALA A 698 23.60 5.35 -2.33
CA ALA A 698 23.71 5.49 -3.78
C ALA A 698 23.08 6.82 -4.18
N GLU A 699 23.86 7.64 -4.87
CA GLU A 699 23.50 9.01 -5.25
C GLU A 699 23.48 9.18 -6.77
N GLN A 700 23.01 10.34 -7.22
CA GLN A 700 22.95 10.72 -8.64
C GLN A 700 24.33 10.60 -9.34
N ASN A 701 24.30 10.48 -10.67
CA ASN A 701 25.48 10.27 -11.52
C ASN A 701 26.34 9.06 -11.11
N THR A 702 25.69 7.91 -10.85
CA THR A 702 26.35 6.64 -10.52
C THR A 702 27.42 6.80 -9.43
N SER A 703 27.05 7.45 -8.32
CA SER A 703 27.97 7.76 -7.24
C SER A 703 27.65 6.98 -5.96
N MET A 704 28.70 6.50 -5.30
CA MET A 704 28.70 5.93 -3.95
C MET A 704 29.01 7.05 -2.96
N TYR A 705 28.06 7.36 -2.08
CA TYR A 705 28.28 8.21 -0.92
C TYR A 705 28.69 7.36 0.28
N LEU A 706 29.75 7.77 0.97
CA LEU A 706 30.11 7.24 2.28
C LEU A 706 29.97 8.34 3.33
N GLY A 707 29.08 8.13 4.31
CA GLY A 707 28.76 9.09 5.37
C GLY A 707 29.09 8.56 6.76
N HIS A 708 29.33 9.45 7.73
CA HIS A 708 29.58 9.06 9.11
C HIS A 708 28.27 8.80 9.88
N VAL A 709 28.12 7.61 10.45
CA VAL A 709 26.96 7.20 11.25
C VAL A 709 27.30 7.26 12.74
N ARG A 710 26.53 8.05 13.51
CA ARG A 710 26.67 8.15 14.97
C ARG A 710 25.37 7.73 15.66
N VAL A 711 25.45 6.67 16.47
CA VAL A 711 24.37 6.26 17.38
C VAL A 711 24.67 6.84 18.76
N GLY A 712 23.80 7.75 19.21
CA GLY A 712 23.98 8.51 20.45
C GLY A 712 23.92 7.68 21.73
N LYS A 713 24.32 8.28 22.85
CA LYS A 713 24.29 7.65 24.19
C LYS A 713 22.91 7.10 24.53
N ALA A 714 22.87 5.88 25.06
CA ALA A 714 21.65 5.17 25.45
C ALA A 714 20.56 5.06 24.36
N ALA A 715 20.92 5.30 23.09
CA ALA A 715 19.98 5.19 21.99
C ALA A 715 19.73 3.72 21.62
N SER A 716 18.48 3.38 21.31
CA SER A 716 18.10 2.05 20.82
C SER A 716 17.69 2.14 19.36
N VAL A 717 18.31 1.33 18.51
CA VAL A 717 17.90 1.14 17.11
C VAL A 717 17.02 -0.10 17.05
N GLY A 718 15.78 0.08 16.60
CA GLY A 718 14.73 -0.94 16.62
C GLY A 718 14.83 -2.00 15.50
N LEU A 719 13.91 -2.96 15.57
CA LEU A 719 13.84 -4.12 14.66
C LEU A 719 13.72 -3.68 13.19
N ALA A 720 14.47 -4.36 12.30
CA ALA A 720 14.46 -4.17 10.85
C ALA A 720 14.79 -2.74 10.36
N SER A 721 15.37 -1.90 11.22
CA SER A 721 15.75 -0.52 10.86
C SER A 721 17.05 -0.49 10.06
N ILE A 722 17.14 0.41 9.08
CA ILE A 722 18.37 0.73 8.34
C ILE A 722 18.81 2.13 8.77
N VAL A 723 20.01 2.22 9.34
CA VAL A 723 20.68 3.47 9.68
C VAL A 723 21.78 3.68 8.64
N ALA A 724 21.54 4.61 7.71
CA ALA A 724 22.42 4.87 6.57
C ALA A 724 22.95 6.31 6.51
#